data_AF-A0A2V5WUS2-F1
#
_entry.id   AF-A0A2V5WUS2-F1
#
_cell.length_a   1.000
_cell.length_b   1.000
_cell.length_c   1.000
_cell.angle_alpha   90.00
_cell.angle_beta   90.00
_cell.angle_gamma   90.00
#
_symmetry.space_group_name_H-M   'P 1'
#
loop_
_entity.id
_entity.type
_entity.pdbx_description
1 polymer ?
#
loop_
_entity_poly.entity_id
_entity_poly.type
_entity_poly.pdbx_seq_one_letter_code
_entity_poly.pdbx_strand_id
1 'polypeptide(L)'
;MKIRTNIAKYLTLVAVSLGLTAESKSAITNGLVVHLTFDNDYNDSSGNGNNGSPQGTPGPSFVPGKIGSGAVSVTTKKDSSEIDYVTLGYPSQLKFGDSTSFSVSFWANYTNQVDDPPFISNKDWNSSNNRGWGIFTQGGGNYRINVTGAGGTKMSDSSTPVIRDGTWHHIAVTFSRSGSVNSYVDGKLATTDPLQTTGTIDTDDLSLAVNIGQDGTGAYTDGGGAEMVGVKMDDLGIWNRLLSPSEVSAIYSFGNNGTNLADVPLVDPFVNSTTPAALAVDVLPSTVISATISDGLNKVATNTILLSLNGTAVTPSITKNGVDTTVQFIPASRLPAASANTVTLIFANNATPATSFTNTWAFTVINYHVIPPGAGTPPGSANTPGFKARSVQARMDANLPNSIARQEAQLAGTLTDPQTGQPYVNHATPGPNSDGSYNIDVVNFNLGGGDAGGIPGDVDFPGVPGDEFSGLNFAVEVLAYVELNAGYHRFGVNSDDGFLVRAGADARDATSQVLGFYEGRRAAGNTVFDFIVQSNGVYSFRLSYEQGGGQASLEFYSVDLTTGQKTLINDLTSPNPIKAYRVRPGSGTLPFVSVLVPGSPVNVGPDVVISATIQNATTQVVTNTIKLYFDGGQVQPTIQPANGTNTLVQYDPPGILSSLSTHDVQLVFADNGSPATTKTNEFQFTVISYVNKILPAPIYFENFEGVTEGGLPPGWISTNNTDSINPGIDLGDPKSDAYLGWLVITRDQVFENSTNSFAVWEVDDPDGRVTTIAPGQVVNGVVLTAANLMENKFVYAESDERGGNQVQMLFSPNYDLTGKSNLWVSFHSSYVQNQDDIAALEYSIDGGTNWLPVLYMLDGPDVIRFPDGTVDAVTTLTRVDPDNTAFGTSYGAYIAAPISQALAPYISRRVNDDKAESHRVELFPLPLADNKPKVMFRFAQAGTASWYWGIDDFGLYSIPSVSSQPIQLTSARSGTDLVINWTGGQGPFTLQRRADLNASTAWQDVGGAISGNTVTVNNAFTGLQGYYRIKGQ
;
A
#
# COMPACT_ATOMS: atom_id res chain seq x y z
N MET A 1 -59.58 4.04 28.80
CA MET A 1 -59.69 3.52 30.19
C MET A 1 -59.30 2.05 30.12
N LYS A 2 -58.19 1.49 30.63
CA LYS A 2 -57.04 1.82 31.49
C LYS A 2 -55.85 0.96 30.94
N ILE A 3 -54.67 1.50 30.58
CA ILE A 3 -53.48 1.87 31.40
C ILE A 3 -52.54 0.68 31.77
N ARG A 4 -51.33 0.67 31.14
CA ARG A 4 -49.93 0.42 31.63
C ARG A 4 -49.52 -0.99 32.17
N THR A 5 -48.30 -1.56 32.04
CA THR A 5 -46.99 -1.24 31.40
C THR A 5 -46.02 -2.44 31.62
N ASN A 6 -45.37 -2.91 30.53
CA ASN A 6 -43.96 -3.31 30.28
C ASN A 6 -43.06 -4.28 31.11
N ILE A 7 -42.41 -5.17 30.32
CA ILE A 7 -40.95 -5.45 30.14
C ILE A 7 -40.20 -6.26 31.22
N ALA A 8 -39.86 -7.52 30.88
CA ALA A 8 -38.49 -8.10 30.88
C ALA A 8 -38.56 -9.63 30.63
N LYS A 9 -38.50 -10.03 29.36
CA LYS A 9 -38.11 -11.37 28.88
C LYS A 9 -37.19 -11.16 27.68
N TYR A 10 -36.34 -12.14 27.39
CA TYR A 10 -35.28 -12.22 26.35
C TYR A 10 -33.85 -11.95 26.84
N LEU A 11 -33.25 -12.99 27.44
CA LEU A 11 -31.84 -13.30 27.25
C LEU A 11 -31.69 -14.84 27.28
N THR A 12 -31.60 -15.46 26.11
CA THR A 12 -31.08 -16.83 25.94
C THR A 12 -30.28 -16.83 24.64
N LEU A 13 -28.96 -16.96 24.70
CA LEU A 13 -28.14 -17.33 23.55
C LEU A 13 -27.08 -18.35 23.99
N VAL A 14 -27.36 -19.59 23.60
CA VAL A 14 -26.44 -20.60 23.04
C VAL A 14 -25.14 -20.89 23.80
N ALA A 15 -25.16 -22.03 24.49
CA ALA A 15 -23.98 -22.85 24.73
C ALA A 15 -23.70 -23.70 23.48
N VAL A 16 -22.48 -23.59 22.93
CA VAL A 16 -21.83 -24.66 22.17
C VAL A 16 -20.52 -24.98 22.88
N SER A 17 -20.36 -26.26 23.17
CA SER A 17 -19.26 -26.87 23.89
C SER A 17 -17.91 -26.71 23.18
N LEU A 18 -16.94 -26.15 23.88
CA LEU A 18 -15.55 -26.59 23.81
C LEU A 18 -15.14 -26.99 25.23
N GLY A 19 -14.48 -28.14 25.34
CA GLY A 19 -14.25 -28.84 26.59
C GLY A 19 -13.63 -27.97 27.68
N LEU A 20 -14.27 -27.97 28.84
CA LEU A 20 -13.60 -27.74 30.12
C LEU A 20 -12.49 -28.79 30.26
N THR A 21 -11.25 -28.42 29.97
CA THR A 21 -10.04 -28.82 30.70
C THR A 21 -8.87 -27.97 30.21
N ALA A 22 -8.60 -26.87 30.92
CA ALA A 22 -7.26 -26.36 31.20
C ALA A 22 -7.45 -25.20 32.17
N GLU A 23 -7.18 -25.45 33.44
CA GLU A 23 -6.84 -24.37 34.37
C GLU A 23 -5.83 -23.44 33.71
N SER A 24 -6.06 -22.14 33.88
CA SER A 24 -5.17 -21.06 33.48
C SER A 24 -3.72 -21.33 33.89
N LYS A 25 -2.84 -21.63 32.94
CA LYS A 25 -1.39 -21.61 33.15
C LYS A 25 -0.78 -20.44 32.38
N SER A 26 -0.77 -19.26 33.00
CA SER A 26 0.38 -18.37 32.85
C SER A 26 1.42 -18.85 33.88
N ALA A 27 2.10 -19.95 33.57
CA ALA A 27 3.21 -20.45 34.38
C ALA A 27 4.51 -19.83 33.83
N ILE A 28 5.60 -19.91 34.60
CA ILE A 28 6.96 -19.58 34.11
C ILE A 28 7.29 -20.30 32.79
N THR A 29 6.59 -21.40 32.47
CA THR A 29 6.68 -22.13 31.21
C THR A 29 6.11 -21.39 29.98
N ASN A 30 5.44 -20.24 30.13
CA ASN A 30 5.02 -19.46 28.97
C ASN A 30 6.25 -19.03 28.15
N GLY A 31 6.26 -19.32 26.85
CA GLY A 31 7.40 -19.05 25.97
C GLY A 31 8.66 -19.88 26.25
N LEU A 32 8.59 -20.88 27.14
CA LEU A 32 9.68 -21.82 27.39
C LEU A 32 9.81 -22.75 26.17
N VAL A 33 10.97 -22.72 25.51
CA VAL A 33 11.24 -23.46 24.26
C VAL A 33 12.19 -24.64 24.47
N VAL A 34 13.02 -24.61 25.51
CA VAL A 34 13.88 -25.72 25.93
C VAL A 34 13.89 -25.77 27.44
N HIS A 35 13.73 -26.95 28.00
CA HIS A 35 13.95 -27.19 29.42
C HIS A 35 14.63 -28.55 29.63
N LEU A 36 15.91 -28.53 29.99
CA LEU A 36 16.69 -29.73 30.30
C LEU A 36 16.88 -29.81 31.81
N THR A 37 16.21 -30.78 32.45
CA THR A 37 16.36 -31.02 33.89
C THR A 37 17.69 -31.66 34.23
N PHE A 38 18.28 -32.43 33.31
CA PHE A 38 19.47 -33.25 33.53
C PHE A 38 19.32 -34.29 34.66
N ASP A 39 18.08 -34.75 34.89
CA ASP A 39 17.72 -35.82 35.82
C ASP A 39 18.09 -37.22 35.31
N ASN A 40 19.37 -37.40 34.98
CA ASN A 40 19.93 -38.60 34.35
C ASN A 40 19.43 -38.87 32.91
N ASP A 41 18.92 -37.84 32.24
CA ASP A 41 18.65 -37.84 30.80
C ASP A 41 18.92 -36.46 30.16
N TYR A 42 18.76 -36.38 28.85
CA TYR A 42 18.94 -35.15 28.06
C TYR A 42 17.60 -34.68 27.45
N ASN A 43 16.47 -35.09 28.01
CA ASN A 43 15.16 -34.84 27.42
C ASN A 43 14.70 -33.39 27.68
N ASP A 44 14.01 -32.82 26.70
CA ASP A 44 13.35 -31.53 26.82
C ASP A 44 11.96 -31.67 27.44
N SER A 45 11.81 -31.22 28.68
CA SER A 45 10.54 -31.24 29.43
C SER A 45 9.63 -30.04 29.12
N SER A 46 10.03 -29.10 28.26
CA SER A 46 9.16 -27.97 27.86
C SER A 46 7.95 -28.40 27.03
N GLY A 47 7.99 -29.61 26.46
CA GLY A 47 6.96 -30.15 25.56
C GLY A 47 7.22 -29.86 24.08
N ASN A 48 8.35 -29.21 23.74
CA ASN A 48 8.70 -28.86 22.36
C ASN A 48 9.57 -29.90 21.65
N GLY A 49 10.14 -30.85 22.40
CA GLY A 49 10.92 -31.96 21.83
C GLY A 49 12.34 -31.57 21.39
N ASN A 50 12.85 -30.44 21.87
CA ASN A 50 14.21 -29.96 21.62
C ASN A 50 15.23 -30.68 22.52
N ASN A 51 15.23 -32.02 22.46
CA ASN A 51 16.08 -32.87 23.30
C ASN A 51 17.58 -32.60 23.04
N GLY A 52 18.38 -32.66 24.09
CA GLY A 52 19.83 -32.65 23.99
C GLY A 52 20.38 -33.99 23.50
N SER A 53 21.50 -33.94 22.79
CA SER A 53 22.27 -35.09 22.36
C SER A 53 23.71 -35.00 22.90
N PRO A 54 24.18 -35.99 23.69
CA PRO A 54 25.54 -35.97 24.22
C PRO A 54 26.57 -36.18 23.11
N GLN A 55 27.68 -35.45 23.19
CA GLN A 55 28.80 -35.49 22.26
C GLN A 55 30.11 -35.67 23.03
N GLY A 56 31.12 -36.23 22.38
CA GLY A 56 32.44 -36.47 22.98
C GLY A 56 32.74 -37.94 23.25
N THR A 57 33.94 -38.21 23.75
CA THR A 57 34.38 -39.53 24.22
C THR A 57 35.28 -39.32 25.43
N PRO A 58 34.85 -39.71 26.66
CA PRO A 58 33.72 -40.61 26.96
C PRO A 58 32.32 -39.99 26.82
N GLY A 59 32.20 -38.67 26.62
CA GLY A 59 30.93 -37.95 26.58
C GLY A 59 30.51 -37.44 27.96
N PRO A 60 29.55 -36.49 28.03
CA PRO A 60 29.09 -35.92 29.30
C PRO A 60 28.53 -36.99 30.24
N SER A 61 28.74 -36.78 31.54
CA SER A 61 28.31 -37.70 32.60
C SER A 61 27.28 -37.07 33.52
N PHE A 62 26.44 -37.90 34.16
CA PHE A 62 25.51 -37.43 35.18
C PHE A 62 26.10 -37.56 36.59
N VAL A 63 25.91 -36.53 37.40
CA VAL A 63 26.34 -36.43 38.81
C VAL A 63 25.16 -35.95 39.67
N PRO A 64 25.23 -36.00 41.01
CA PRO A 64 24.18 -35.43 41.85
C PRO A 64 23.96 -33.94 41.56
N GLY A 65 22.71 -33.57 41.28
CA GLY A 65 22.30 -32.21 40.92
C GLY A 65 21.96 -31.30 42.10
N LYS A 66 21.63 -30.05 41.76
CA LYS A 66 21.06 -29.03 42.64
C LYS A 66 19.55 -29.22 42.82
N ILE A 67 18.86 -29.56 41.74
CA ILE A 67 17.43 -29.85 41.66
C ILE A 67 17.29 -31.28 41.15
N GLY A 68 16.29 -32.01 41.65
CA GLY A 68 16.05 -33.37 41.21
C GLY A 68 17.15 -34.38 41.58
N SER A 69 17.26 -35.42 40.76
CA SER A 69 18.07 -36.62 40.90
C SER A 69 19.45 -36.56 40.22
N GLY A 70 19.70 -35.60 39.32
CA GLY A 70 20.92 -35.53 38.53
C GLY A 70 21.28 -34.13 38.04
N ALA A 71 22.48 -33.98 37.51
CA ALA A 71 22.99 -32.82 36.78
C ALA A 71 24.00 -33.30 35.73
N VAL A 72 24.14 -32.57 34.63
CA VAL A 72 25.15 -32.90 33.60
C VAL A 72 26.52 -32.36 34.02
N SER A 73 27.57 -33.14 33.82
CA SER A 73 28.97 -32.76 34.01
C SER A 73 29.71 -32.83 32.69
N VAL A 74 30.31 -31.71 32.28
CA VAL A 74 31.04 -31.55 31.01
C VAL A 74 32.52 -31.26 31.25
N THR A 75 33.37 -31.71 30.31
CA THR A 75 34.83 -31.52 30.33
C THR A 75 35.32 -31.13 28.94
N THR A 76 36.17 -30.12 28.85
CA THR A 76 36.95 -29.74 27.68
C THR A 76 38.39 -29.51 28.13
N LYS A 77 39.31 -30.38 27.71
CA LYS A 77 40.74 -30.26 28.01
C LYS A 77 41.48 -29.43 26.96
N LYS A 78 42.54 -28.74 27.38
CA LYS A 78 43.38 -27.90 26.50
C LYS A 78 43.95 -28.64 25.30
N ASP A 79 44.32 -29.90 25.48
CA ASP A 79 44.93 -30.72 24.44
C ASP A 79 43.91 -31.40 23.51
N SER A 80 42.62 -31.05 23.65
CA SER A 80 41.50 -31.66 22.94
C SER A 80 41.38 -33.18 23.15
N SER A 81 42.05 -33.76 24.16
CA SER A 81 41.97 -35.20 24.45
C SER A 81 40.60 -35.63 24.99
N GLU A 82 39.81 -34.67 25.46
CA GLU A 82 38.44 -34.85 25.96
C GLU A 82 37.66 -33.56 25.69
N ILE A 83 36.56 -33.67 24.94
CA ILE A 83 35.60 -32.59 24.66
C ILE A 83 34.21 -33.20 24.76
N ASP A 84 33.61 -33.04 25.93
CA ASP A 84 32.30 -33.58 26.30
C ASP A 84 31.30 -32.43 26.40
N TYR A 85 30.21 -32.51 25.66
CA TYR A 85 29.19 -31.46 25.61
C TYR A 85 27.82 -32.02 25.21
N VAL A 86 26.78 -31.21 25.34
CA VAL A 86 25.43 -31.56 24.87
C VAL A 86 25.06 -30.62 23.72
N THR A 87 24.68 -31.16 22.57
CA THR A 87 24.19 -30.36 21.45
C THR A 87 22.67 -30.39 21.39
N LEU A 88 22.06 -29.24 21.12
CA LEU A 88 20.65 -29.13 20.73
C LEU A 88 20.48 -29.17 19.21
N GLY A 89 21.57 -29.23 18.43
CA GLY A 89 21.53 -28.91 17.00
C GLY A 89 21.12 -27.44 16.81
N TYR A 90 20.22 -27.17 15.88
CA TYR A 90 19.68 -25.81 15.67
C TYR A 90 18.17 -25.83 15.41
N PRO A 91 17.34 -26.12 16.42
CA PRO A 91 15.89 -26.16 16.26
C PRO A 91 15.35 -24.78 15.88
N SER A 92 14.27 -24.75 15.10
CA SER A 92 13.68 -23.51 14.60
C SER A 92 13.26 -22.54 15.71
N GLN A 93 12.88 -23.05 16.88
CA GLN A 93 12.49 -22.25 18.04
C GLN A 93 13.67 -21.54 18.74
N LEU A 94 14.92 -21.90 18.42
CA LEU A 94 16.13 -21.20 18.84
C LEU A 94 16.67 -20.24 17.77
N LYS A 95 15.93 -20.04 16.66
CA LYS A 95 16.20 -18.98 15.68
C LYS A 95 15.56 -17.68 16.15
N PHE A 96 16.34 -16.83 16.81
CA PHE A 96 15.83 -15.57 17.37
C PHE A 96 15.83 -14.43 16.36
N GLY A 97 16.50 -14.58 15.22
CA GLY A 97 16.52 -13.60 14.14
C GLY A 97 17.16 -12.29 14.57
N ASP A 98 16.60 -11.17 14.10
CA ASP A 98 17.05 -9.80 14.40
C ASP A 98 16.19 -9.07 15.45
N SER A 99 15.06 -9.66 15.85
CA SER A 99 14.00 -8.97 16.58
C SER A 99 13.43 -9.75 17.77
N THR A 100 13.64 -11.07 17.86
CA THR A 100 13.10 -11.86 18.97
C THR A 100 13.94 -11.71 20.22
N SER A 101 13.34 -11.18 21.29
CA SER A 101 13.95 -11.12 22.62
C SER A 101 13.81 -12.46 23.34
N PHE A 102 14.83 -12.89 24.09
CA PHE A 102 14.87 -14.24 24.67
C PHE A 102 15.56 -14.26 26.04
N SER A 103 15.47 -15.36 26.77
CA SER A 103 16.13 -15.54 28.07
C SER A 103 16.74 -16.93 28.20
N VAL A 104 17.81 -17.06 28.99
CA VAL A 104 18.45 -18.33 29.35
C VAL A 104 18.66 -18.37 30.86
N SER A 105 18.37 -19.50 31.51
CA SER A 105 18.53 -19.70 32.96
C SER A 105 19.07 -21.11 33.24
N PHE A 106 20.01 -21.26 34.16
CA PHE A 106 20.53 -22.56 34.61
C PHE A 106 21.23 -22.46 35.96
N TRP A 107 21.46 -23.60 36.62
CA TRP A 107 22.36 -23.73 37.75
C TRP A 107 23.74 -24.21 37.30
N ALA A 108 24.81 -23.71 37.91
CA ALA A 108 26.18 -24.13 37.62
C ALA A 108 27.03 -24.36 38.89
N ASN A 109 27.94 -25.33 38.84
CA ASN A 109 28.91 -25.63 39.90
C ASN A 109 30.25 -26.13 39.32
N TYR A 110 31.36 -25.47 39.64
CA TYR A 110 32.68 -25.83 39.14
C TYR A 110 33.82 -25.17 39.92
N THR A 111 35.03 -25.73 39.78
CA THR A 111 36.27 -25.19 40.37
C THR A 111 37.42 -25.08 39.36
N ASN A 112 37.47 -25.96 38.35
CA ASN A 112 38.57 -26.07 37.39
C ASN A 112 38.16 -25.53 36.03
N GLN A 113 38.70 -24.36 35.68
CA GLN A 113 38.42 -23.67 34.44
C GLN A 113 39.58 -22.72 34.10
N VAL A 114 39.90 -22.61 32.80
CA VAL A 114 40.89 -21.70 32.22
C VAL A 114 40.27 -20.96 31.03
N ASP A 115 40.48 -19.65 31.01
CA ASP A 115 40.01 -18.67 30.03
C ASP A 115 38.49 -18.52 29.87
N ASP A 116 37.88 -18.76 28.71
CA ASP A 116 36.45 -18.49 28.48
C ASP A 116 35.68 -19.54 27.64
N PRO A 117 35.84 -20.85 27.90
CA PRO A 117 34.97 -21.84 27.29
C PRO A 117 33.49 -21.66 27.71
N PRO A 118 32.52 -21.92 26.81
CA PRO A 118 31.10 -21.59 27.00
C PRO A 118 30.33 -22.53 27.92
N PHE A 119 29.45 -21.97 28.75
CA PHE A 119 28.34 -22.74 29.34
C PHE A 119 27.31 -23.10 28.28
N ILE A 120 26.97 -22.14 27.42
CA ILE A 120 26.07 -22.34 26.27
C ILE A 120 26.34 -21.28 25.21
N SER A 121 26.38 -21.67 23.94
CA SER A 121 26.66 -20.77 22.81
C SER A 121 26.12 -21.32 21.50
N ASN A 122 25.75 -20.44 20.57
CA ASN A 122 25.48 -20.79 19.17
C ASN A 122 26.61 -20.38 18.20
N LYS A 123 27.64 -19.69 18.68
CA LYS A 123 28.65 -19.04 17.84
C LYS A 123 29.99 -19.76 17.86
N ASP A 124 30.75 -19.59 16.77
CA ASP A 124 32.19 -19.84 16.75
C ASP A 124 32.86 -18.79 17.65
N TRP A 125 33.33 -19.22 18.81
CA TRP A 125 33.83 -18.32 19.85
C TRP A 125 35.23 -17.80 19.59
N ASN A 126 35.98 -18.37 18.63
CA ASN A 126 37.35 -18.00 18.28
C ASN A 126 37.55 -16.48 18.08
N SER A 127 36.47 -15.74 17.84
CA SER A 127 36.44 -14.29 18.08
C SER A 127 35.12 -13.80 18.70
N SER A 128 35.23 -12.86 19.64
CA SER A 128 34.06 -12.08 20.09
C SER A 128 33.34 -11.34 18.94
N ASN A 129 34.01 -11.10 17.81
CA ASN A 129 33.42 -10.46 16.62
C ASN A 129 32.62 -11.42 15.72
N ASN A 130 32.73 -12.74 15.92
CA ASN A 130 31.94 -13.69 15.15
C ASN A 130 30.45 -13.56 15.50
N ARG A 131 29.57 -13.72 14.52
CA ARG A 131 28.12 -13.62 14.72
C ARG A 131 27.63 -14.69 15.70
N GLY A 132 26.64 -14.31 16.51
CA GLY A 132 25.90 -15.17 17.42
C GLY A 132 25.95 -14.71 18.88
N TRP A 133 25.48 -15.56 19.79
CA TRP A 133 25.32 -15.29 21.21
C TRP A 133 25.88 -16.41 22.08
N GLY A 134 26.26 -16.09 23.31
CA GLY A 134 26.67 -17.09 24.30
C GLY A 134 26.91 -16.55 25.70
N ILE A 135 26.96 -17.48 26.65
CA ILE A 135 27.29 -17.26 28.06
C ILE A 135 28.52 -18.13 28.36
N PHE A 136 29.62 -17.50 28.72
CA PHE A 136 30.95 -18.10 28.79
C PHE A 136 31.50 -18.05 30.21
N THR A 137 32.33 -19.01 30.58
CA THR A 137 33.18 -18.86 31.77
C THR A 137 34.19 -17.73 31.54
N GLN A 138 34.90 -17.29 32.59
CA GLN A 138 35.99 -16.31 32.45
C GLN A 138 37.11 -16.63 33.44
N GLY A 139 38.37 -16.46 33.02
CA GLY A 139 39.55 -16.79 33.83
C GLY A 139 39.62 -16.14 35.22
N GLY A 140 38.90 -15.04 35.45
CA GLY A 140 38.72 -14.40 36.76
C GLY A 140 37.81 -15.18 37.73
N GLY A 141 37.18 -16.27 37.28
CA GLY A 141 36.17 -17.04 38.02
C GLY A 141 34.75 -16.46 37.92
N ASN A 142 34.58 -15.32 37.26
CA ASN A 142 33.29 -14.78 36.83
C ASN A 142 32.85 -15.42 35.49
N TYR A 143 31.76 -14.92 34.91
CA TYR A 143 31.29 -15.33 33.58
C TYR A 143 31.17 -14.13 32.62
N ARG A 144 31.16 -14.42 31.32
CA ARG A 144 31.06 -13.45 30.25
C ARG A 144 29.79 -13.66 29.45
N ILE A 145 29.18 -12.57 29.00
CA ILE A 145 28.08 -12.61 28.05
C ILE A 145 28.56 -11.95 26.76
N ASN A 146 28.24 -12.55 25.62
CA ASN A 146 28.53 -11.92 24.33
C ASN A 146 27.40 -12.14 23.32
N VAL A 147 27.10 -11.10 22.55
CA VAL A 147 26.16 -11.13 21.42
C VAL A 147 26.70 -10.27 20.30
N THR A 148 26.79 -10.81 19.09
CA THR A 148 27.28 -10.11 17.89
C THR A 148 26.38 -10.41 16.71
N GLY A 149 26.00 -9.37 15.96
CA GLY A 149 25.04 -9.46 14.86
C GLY A 149 25.71 -9.46 13.48
N ALA A 150 24.93 -9.74 12.44
CA ALA A 150 25.36 -9.61 11.05
C ALA A 150 25.76 -8.15 10.76
N GLY A 151 27.04 -7.91 10.47
CA GLY A 151 27.62 -6.57 10.30
C GLY A 151 28.58 -6.13 11.43
N GLY A 152 28.76 -6.96 12.47
CA GLY A 152 29.84 -6.80 13.46
C GLY A 152 29.53 -5.90 14.65
N THR A 153 28.30 -5.39 14.80
CA THR A 153 27.83 -4.74 16.03
C THR A 153 27.76 -5.76 17.16
N LYS A 154 28.32 -5.42 18.34
CA LYS A 154 28.48 -6.37 19.44
C LYS A 154 28.21 -5.77 20.80
N MET A 155 27.80 -6.63 21.71
CA MET A 155 27.81 -6.42 23.15
C MET A 155 28.69 -7.52 23.80
N SER A 156 29.55 -7.12 24.74
CA SER A 156 30.30 -8.08 25.57
C SER A 156 30.50 -7.54 26.97
N ASP A 157 30.07 -8.30 27.98
CA ASP A 157 30.25 -7.97 29.39
C ASP A 157 30.99 -9.10 30.11
N SER A 158 31.95 -8.73 30.96
CA SER A 158 32.74 -9.63 31.82
C SER A 158 32.83 -9.11 33.26
N SER A 159 31.96 -8.16 33.64
CA SER A 159 31.92 -7.54 34.97
C SER A 159 31.00 -8.28 35.96
N THR A 160 30.59 -9.51 35.63
CA THR A 160 29.70 -10.34 36.44
C THR A 160 30.39 -10.85 37.73
N PRO A 161 29.61 -11.27 38.75
CA PRO A 161 30.14 -11.86 39.97
C PRO A 161 30.98 -13.12 39.73
N VAL A 162 31.93 -13.38 40.62
CA VAL A 162 32.70 -14.63 40.67
C VAL A 162 31.80 -15.76 41.17
N ILE A 163 31.76 -16.86 40.42
CA ILE A 163 30.91 -18.05 40.67
C ILE A 163 31.71 -19.36 40.69
N ARG A 164 33.02 -19.30 40.44
CA ARG A 164 33.94 -20.46 40.46
C ARG A 164 34.44 -20.76 41.88
N ASP A 165 33.52 -21.15 42.77
CA ASP A 165 33.83 -21.44 44.18
C ASP A 165 33.49 -22.88 44.62
N GLY A 166 33.01 -23.71 43.68
CA GLY A 166 32.59 -25.09 43.96
C GLY A 166 31.21 -25.21 44.62
N THR A 167 30.46 -24.12 44.72
CA THR A 167 29.05 -24.13 45.14
C THR A 167 28.12 -23.98 43.93
N TRP A 168 26.82 -24.23 44.14
CA TRP A 168 25.81 -24.08 43.10
C TRP A 168 25.33 -22.64 43.05
N HIS A 169 25.49 -22.00 41.89
CA HIS A 169 24.95 -20.67 41.61
C HIS A 169 23.87 -20.75 40.54
N HIS A 170 22.82 -19.94 40.69
CA HIS A 170 21.80 -19.76 39.66
C HIS A 170 22.19 -18.60 38.76
N ILE A 171 22.22 -18.82 37.45
CA ILE A 171 22.55 -17.83 36.44
C ILE A 171 21.34 -17.64 35.54
N ALA A 172 20.93 -16.39 35.32
CA ALA A 172 19.95 -16.08 34.29
C ALA A 172 20.41 -14.86 33.47
N VAL A 173 20.12 -14.86 32.18
CA VAL A 173 20.44 -13.76 31.27
C VAL A 173 19.25 -13.49 30.37
N THR A 174 18.81 -12.24 30.30
CA THR A 174 17.70 -11.81 29.43
C THR A 174 18.25 -10.92 28.32
N PHE A 175 17.94 -11.21 27.06
CA PHE A 175 18.45 -10.54 25.88
C PHE A 175 17.32 -9.75 25.17
N SER A 176 17.19 -8.45 25.48
CA SER A 176 16.17 -7.60 24.85
C SER A 176 16.70 -6.98 23.56
N ARG A 177 16.17 -7.42 22.41
CA ARG A 177 16.60 -6.97 21.07
C ARG A 177 16.37 -5.48 20.80
N SER A 178 15.52 -4.83 21.59
CA SER A 178 15.23 -3.39 21.52
C SER A 178 15.73 -2.62 22.74
N GLY A 179 16.49 -3.25 23.64
CA GLY A 179 16.81 -2.69 24.95
C GLY A 179 18.17 -3.10 25.47
N SER A 180 18.19 -3.92 26.53
CA SER A 180 19.38 -4.30 27.29
C SER A 180 19.55 -5.82 27.41
N VAL A 181 20.77 -6.23 27.70
CA VAL A 181 21.07 -7.53 28.29
C VAL A 181 21.20 -7.38 29.79
N ASN A 182 20.42 -8.15 30.54
CA ASN A 182 20.48 -8.18 31.99
C ASN A 182 21.02 -9.53 32.44
N SER A 183 22.01 -9.51 33.32
CA SER A 183 22.59 -10.71 33.92
C SER A 183 22.18 -10.82 35.38
N TYR A 184 21.88 -12.03 35.84
CA TYR A 184 21.44 -12.31 37.20
C TYR A 184 22.28 -13.45 37.79
N VAL A 185 22.64 -13.30 39.06
CA VAL A 185 23.27 -14.34 39.88
C VAL A 185 22.45 -14.51 41.14
N ASP A 186 22.09 -15.76 41.45
CA ASP A 186 21.36 -16.13 42.67
C ASP A 186 20.09 -15.29 42.87
N GLY A 187 19.31 -15.16 41.79
CA GLY A 187 18.05 -14.43 41.76
C GLY A 187 18.19 -12.89 41.79
N LYS A 188 19.41 -12.34 41.82
CA LYS A 188 19.67 -10.90 41.90
C LYS A 188 20.26 -10.37 40.61
N LEU A 189 19.78 -9.20 40.16
CA LEU A 189 20.37 -8.49 39.03
C LEU A 189 21.82 -8.13 39.34
N ALA A 190 22.73 -8.56 38.49
CA ALA A 190 24.17 -8.34 38.59
C ALA A 190 24.63 -7.21 37.66
N THR A 191 24.32 -7.31 36.36
CA THR A 191 24.69 -6.28 35.36
C THR A 191 23.52 -5.99 34.41
N THR A 192 23.53 -4.77 33.86
CA THR A 192 22.61 -4.31 32.80
C THR A 192 23.44 -3.58 31.76
N ASP A 193 23.49 -4.12 30.54
CA ASP A 193 24.26 -3.57 29.44
C ASP A 193 23.35 -3.26 28.23
N PRO A 194 23.56 -2.14 27.54
CA PRO A 194 22.77 -1.82 26.34
C PRO A 194 23.05 -2.84 25.23
N LEU A 195 21.99 -3.37 24.60
CA LEU A 195 22.11 -4.26 23.44
C LEU A 195 21.89 -3.45 22.15
N GLN A 196 22.98 -2.98 21.54
CA GLN A 196 22.95 -2.24 20.27
C GLN A 196 23.21 -3.14 19.05
N THR A 197 23.18 -4.46 19.25
CA THR A 197 23.44 -5.44 18.21
C THR A 197 22.33 -5.45 17.16
N THR A 198 22.70 -5.23 15.90
CA THR A 198 21.80 -5.15 14.74
C THR A 198 21.92 -6.39 13.86
N GLY A 199 20.86 -6.72 13.11
CA GLY A 199 20.84 -7.87 12.22
C GLY A 199 20.68 -9.21 12.95
N THR A 200 20.63 -10.30 12.20
CA THR A 200 20.42 -11.63 12.78
C THR A 200 21.59 -12.04 13.69
N ILE A 201 21.28 -12.74 14.78
CA ILE A 201 22.25 -13.42 15.66
C ILE A 201 22.21 -14.94 15.47
N ASP A 202 21.45 -15.42 14.48
CA ASP A 202 21.41 -16.82 14.14
C ASP A 202 22.65 -17.23 13.34
N THR A 203 23.03 -18.50 13.50
CA THR A 203 24.28 -19.05 12.94
C THR A 203 24.07 -20.41 12.26
N ASP A 204 22.83 -20.82 12.04
CA ASP A 204 22.50 -22.07 11.34
C ASP A 204 22.94 -22.04 9.87
N ASP A 205 22.88 -20.87 9.23
CA ASP A 205 23.44 -20.61 7.90
C ASP A 205 24.96 -20.76 7.84
N LEU A 206 25.65 -20.74 8.99
CA LEU A 206 27.08 -21.04 9.12
C LEU A 206 27.35 -22.50 9.50
N SER A 207 26.33 -23.36 9.50
CA SER A 207 26.41 -24.77 9.92
C SER A 207 26.88 -24.95 11.37
N LEU A 208 26.62 -23.97 12.23
CA LEU A 208 26.88 -24.05 13.67
C LEU A 208 25.66 -24.62 14.41
N ALA A 209 25.86 -25.03 15.67
CA ALA A 209 24.81 -25.56 16.55
C ALA A 209 24.70 -24.74 17.84
N VAL A 210 23.59 -24.89 18.57
CA VAL A 210 23.46 -24.44 19.96
C VAL A 210 23.98 -25.55 20.86
N ASN A 211 25.11 -25.31 21.50
CA ASN A 211 25.82 -26.31 22.31
C ASN A 211 25.91 -25.86 23.78
N ILE A 212 25.79 -26.82 24.69
CA ILE A 212 25.92 -26.67 26.14
C ILE A 212 27.25 -27.29 26.56
N GLY A 213 28.13 -26.49 27.16
CA GLY A 213 29.51 -26.87 27.49
C GLY A 213 30.52 -26.71 26.34
N GLN A 214 30.08 -26.25 25.16
CA GLN A 214 30.93 -26.02 23.97
C GLN A 214 30.37 -24.89 23.09
N ASP A 215 31.21 -24.37 22.20
CA ASP A 215 30.80 -23.32 21.27
C ASP A 215 30.05 -23.92 20.07
N GLY A 216 29.59 -23.09 19.13
CA GLY A 216 28.80 -23.57 17.99
C GLY A 216 29.53 -24.55 17.07
N THR A 217 30.87 -24.64 17.15
CA THR A 217 31.69 -25.59 16.39
C THR A 217 31.78 -26.96 17.07
N GLY A 218 31.61 -27.01 18.40
CA GLY A 218 31.81 -28.22 19.20
C GLY A 218 33.28 -28.60 19.42
N ALA A 219 34.23 -27.72 19.11
CA ALA A 219 35.66 -28.02 19.12
C ALA A 219 36.54 -26.92 19.75
N TYR A 220 35.96 -26.00 20.52
CA TYR A 220 36.68 -24.85 21.04
C TYR A 220 37.61 -25.20 22.20
N THR A 221 38.90 -24.90 22.01
CA THR A 221 39.97 -24.99 23.02
C THR A 221 40.92 -23.79 23.00
N ASP A 222 40.61 -22.73 22.24
CA ASP A 222 41.50 -21.58 21.99
C ASP A 222 42.92 -21.99 21.56
N GLY A 223 43.03 -22.97 20.66
CA GLY A 223 44.33 -23.52 20.27
C GLY A 223 45.15 -24.10 21.44
N GLY A 224 44.48 -24.53 22.52
CA GLY A 224 45.07 -25.02 23.76
C GLY A 224 45.15 -23.99 24.89
N GLY A 225 44.56 -22.81 24.74
CA GLY A 225 44.45 -21.78 25.77
C GLY A 225 43.32 -22.03 26.79
N ALA A 226 42.20 -22.60 26.35
CA ALA A 226 40.96 -22.72 27.12
C ALA A 226 40.69 -24.14 27.63
N GLU A 227 40.10 -24.25 28.83
CA GLU A 227 39.76 -25.53 29.45
C GLU A 227 38.65 -25.38 30.48
N MET A 228 37.80 -26.41 30.60
CA MET A 228 36.88 -26.56 31.72
C MET A 228 36.80 -28.03 32.11
N VAL A 229 36.95 -28.37 33.39
CA VAL A 229 37.00 -29.78 33.82
C VAL A 229 35.94 -30.03 34.88
N GLY A 230 34.97 -30.90 34.54
CA GLY A 230 33.89 -31.28 35.44
C GLY A 230 32.98 -30.11 35.82
N VAL A 231 32.64 -29.26 34.84
CA VAL A 231 31.64 -28.20 35.04
C VAL A 231 30.26 -28.85 35.09
N LYS A 232 29.52 -28.60 36.18
CA LYS A 232 28.19 -29.16 36.38
C LYS A 232 27.13 -28.14 36.03
N MET A 233 26.10 -28.56 35.30
CA MET A 233 24.94 -27.75 34.94
C MET A 233 23.65 -28.50 35.26
N ASP A 234 22.63 -27.76 35.70
CA ASP A 234 21.35 -28.32 36.15
C ASP A 234 20.19 -27.35 35.85
N ASP A 235 18.99 -27.89 35.61
CA ASP A 235 17.73 -27.18 35.36
C ASP A 235 17.86 -26.02 34.35
N LEU A 236 18.33 -26.31 33.13
CA LEU A 236 18.54 -25.33 32.05
C LEU A 236 17.22 -25.01 31.34
N GLY A 237 16.81 -23.75 31.34
CA GLY A 237 15.67 -23.23 30.58
C GLY A 237 16.07 -22.19 29.53
N ILE A 238 15.39 -22.19 28.39
CA ILE A 238 15.49 -21.16 27.34
C ILE A 238 14.08 -20.69 26.98
N TRP A 239 13.85 -19.37 26.93
CA TRP A 239 12.57 -18.77 26.60
C TRP A 239 12.68 -17.87 25.37
N ASN A 240 11.66 -17.87 24.52
CA ASN A 240 11.50 -16.90 23.42
C ASN A 240 10.87 -15.56 23.87
N ARG A 241 11.03 -15.22 25.15
CA ARG A 241 10.63 -13.96 25.77
C ARG A 241 11.60 -13.54 26.86
N LEU A 242 11.44 -12.32 27.36
CA LEU A 242 12.15 -11.84 28.54
C LEU A 242 11.50 -12.41 29.81
N LEU A 243 12.32 -12.99 30.70
CA LEU A 243 11.94 -13.20 32.09
C LEU A 243 12.00 -11.87 32.84
N SER A 244 11.02 -11.64 33.69
CA SER A 244 11.00 -10.50 34.62
C SER A 244 11.93 -10.75 35.83
N PRO A 245 12.40 -9.70 36.52
CA PRO A 245 13.20 -9.87 37.73
C PRO A 245 12.51 -10.71 38.83
N SER A 246 11.18 -10.63 38.94
CA SER A 246 10.41 -11.43 39.90
C SER A 246 10.34 -12.90 39.50
N GLU A 247 10.22 -13.22 38.21
CA GLU A 247 10.33 -14.60 37.71
C GLU A 247 11.72 -15.17 37.97
N VAL A 248 12.80 -14.42 37.67
CA VAL A 248 14.19 -14.87 37.94
C VAL A 248 14.40 -15.12 39.43
N SER A 249 13.96 -14.19 40.29
CA SER A 249 14.05 -14.35 41.75
C SER A 249 13.24 -15.54 42.26
N ALA A 250 12.10 -15.84 41.64
CA ALA A 250 11.27 -16.97 42.00
C ALA A 250 11.92 -18.30 41.58
N ILE A 251 12.43 -18.40 40.35
CA ILE A 251 13.18 -19.58 39.88
C ILE A 251 14.31 -19.90 40.85
N TYR A 252 15.09 -18.89 41.26
CA TYR A 252 16.14 -19.08 42.27
C TYR A 252 15.61 -19.55 43.63
N SER A 253 14.60 -18.86 44.18
CA SER A 253 14.13 -19.10 45.54
C SER A 253 13.44 -20.45 45.68
N PHE A 254 12.63 -20.83 44.69
CA PHE A 254 11.97 -22.14 44.62
C PHE A 254 12.98 -23.25 44.27
N GLY A 255 13.92 -23.00 43.37
CA GLY A 255 15.03 -23.92 43.06
C GLY A 255 15.93 -24.23 44.26
N ASN A 256 16.16 -23.26 45.16
CA ASN A 256 16.84 -23.51 46.43
C ASN A 256 16.10 -24.50 47.35
N ASN A 257 14.78 -24.63 47.18
CA ASN A 257 13.95 -25.60 47.88
C ASN A 257 13.71 -26.88 47.06
N GLY A 258 14.45 -27.07 45.96
CA GLY A 258 14.36 -28.25 45.09
C GLY A 258 13.17 -28.25 44.13
N THR A 259 12.50 -27.11 43.93
CA THR A 259 11.42 -26.99 42.94
C THR A 259 12.00 -26.75 41.56
N ASN A 260 11.58 -27.56 40.60
CA ASN A 260 11.93 -27.41 39.20
C ASN A 260 11.41 -26.07 38.62
N LEU A 261 12.17 -25.42 37.72
CA LEU A 261 11.76 -24.14 37.11
C LEU A 261 10.37 -24.17 36.47
N ALA A 262 9.96 -25.31 35.89
CA ALA A 262 8.67 -25.45 35.21
C ALA A 262 7.48 -25.45 36.19
N ASP A 263 7.75 -25.74 37.46
CA ASP A 263 6.75 -25.83 38.53
C ASP A 263 6.67 -24.55 39.39
N VAL A 264 7.44 -23.52 39.06
CA VAL A 264 7.45 -22.26 39.82
C VAL A 264 6.14 -21.48 39.58
N PRO A 265 5.43 -21.05 40.64
CA PRO A 265 4.13 -20.37 40.51
C PRO A 265 4.28 -18.94 39.96
N LEU A 266 3.22 -18.43 39.33
CA LEU A 266 3.14 -17.06 38.84
C LEU A 266 3.23 -16.05 39.99
N VAL A 267 4.19 -15.13 39.93
CA VAL A 267 4.46 -14.18 41.03
C VAL A 267 3.60 -12.92 40.93
N ASP A 268 3.45 -12.33 39.75
CA ASP A 268 2.87 -10.99 39.58
C ASP A 268 1.58 -11.00 38.74
N PRO A 269 0.68 -10.02 38.93
CA PRO A 269 -0.52 -9.90 38.13
C PRO A 269 -0.19 -9.53 36.68
N PHE A 270 -0.97 -10.03 35.72
CA PHE A 270 -0.75 -9.84 34.29
C PHE A 270 -2.06 -9.59 33.53
N VAL A 271 -1.98 -8.97 32.36
CA VAL A 271 -3.13 -8.81 31.46
C VAL A 271 -3.38 -10.14 30.75
N ASN A 272 -4.52 -10.76 31.06
CA ASN A 272 -4.96 -12.04 30.52
C ASN A 272 -5.69 -11.88 29.18
N SER A 273 -6.43 -10.79 28.98
CA SER A 273 -7.12 -10.53 27.71
C SER A 273 -7.38 -9.05 27.49
N THR A 274 -7.52 -8.64 26.23
CA THR A 274 -7.93 -7.30 25.82
C THR A 274 -9.06 -7.34 24.79
N THR A 275 -9.87 -6.28 24.75
CA THR A 275 -10.88 -6.04 23.71
C THR A 275 -10.82 -4.55 23.35
N PRO A 276 -10.72 -4.16 22.08
CA PRO A 276 -10.34 -5.01 20.95
C PRO A 276 -9.03 -5.76 21.22
N ALA A 277 -8.85 -6.90 20.57
CA ALA A 277 -7.59 -7.63 20.62
C ALA A 277 -6.46 -6.74 20.06
N ALA A 278 -5.22 -7.02 20.46
CA ALA A 278 -4.06 -6.33 19.89
C ALA A 278 -4.01 -6.53 18.37
N LEU A 279 -3.77 -5.44 17.65
CA LEU A 279 -3.74 -5.37 16.18
C LEU A 279 -5.06 -5.73 15.49
N ALA A 280 -6.18 -5.71 16.21
CA ALA A 280 -7.49 -5.90 15.60
C ALA A 280 -7.74 -4.80 14.55
N VAL A 281 -8.20 -5.23 13.36
CA VAL A 281 -8.63 -4.34 12.27
C VAL A 281 -10.15 -4.37 12.14
N ASP A 282 -10.70 -3.40 11.41
CA ASP A 282 -12.14 -3.27 11.14
C ASP A 282 -13.01 -3.27 12.40
N VAL A 283 -12.47 -2.69 13.47
CA VAL A 283 -13.18 -2.56 14.74
C VAL A 283 -14.31 -1.55 14.60
N LEU A 284 -15.49 -1.89 15.09
CA LEU A 284 -16.63 -0.97 15.06
C LEU A 284 -16.32 0.34 15.83
N PRO A 285 -16.78 1.50 15.35
CA PRO A 285 -16.47 2.79 15.96
C PRO A 285 -17.11 3.01 17.34
N SER A 286 -17.96 2.08 17.79
CA SER A 286 -18.58 2.08 19.13
C SER A 286 -18.08 0.97 20.04
N THR A 287 -16.94 0.37 19.69
CA THR A 287 -16.37 -0.75 20.44
C THR A 287 -16.15 -0.42 21.91
N VAL A 288 -16.31 -1.44 22.74
CA VAL A 288 -15.91 -1.41 24.15
C VAL A 288 -14.40 -1.64 24.20
N ILE A 289 -13.69 -0.79 24.94
CA ILE A 289 -12.29 -1.00 25.30
C ILE A 289 -12.27 -1.73 26.65
N SER A 290 -11.68 -2.92 26.72
CA SER A 290 -11.65 -3.75 27.91
C SER A 290 -10.31 -4.45 28.07
N ALA A 291 -9.92 -4.72 29.31
CA ALA A 291 -8.81 -5.60 29.65
C ALA A 291 -9.13 -6.41 30.91
N THR A 292 -8.71 -7.67 30.96
CA THR A 292 -8.79 -8.50 32.16
C THR A 292 -7.39 -8.70 32.72
N ILE A 293 -7.19 -8.35 33.99
CA ILE A 293 -5.95 -8.54 34.74
C ILE A 293 -6.14 -9.71 35.71
N SER A 294 -5.35 -10.77 35.59
CA SER A 294 -5.37 -11.92 36.49
C SER A 294 -4.29 -11.80 37.55
N ASP A 295 -4.60 -12.12 38.80
CA ASP A 295 -3.64 -12.11 39.92
C ASP A 295 -2.60 -13.23 39.81
N GLY A 296 -1.37 -12.95 40.27
CA GLY A 296 -0.40 -13.96 40.68
C GLY A 296 -0.40 -14.15 42.20
N LEU A 297 0.72 -14.59 42.77
CA LEU A 297 0.92 -14.56 44.22
C LEU A 297 0.77 -13.13 44.77
N ASN A 298 1.32 -12.15 44.06
CA ASN A 298 1.01 -10.75 44.22
C ASN A 298 -0.26 -10.42 43.41
N LYS A 299 -1.15 -9.65 44.02
CA LYS A 299 -2.45 -9.27 43.46
C LYS A 299 -2.39 -7.88 42.87
N VAL A 300 -3.21 -7.59 41.88
CA VAL A 300 -3.34 -6.21 41.38
C VAL A 300 -3.95 -5.29 42.44
N ALA A 301 -3.31 -4.16 42.68
CA ALA A 301 -3.84 -3.09 43.52
C ALA A 301 -4.81 -2.24 42.70
N THR A 302 -6.11 -2.51 42.78
CA THR A 302 -7.12 -1.93 41.87
C THR A 302 -7.19 -0.40 41.87
N ASN A 303 -6.80 0.25 42.97
CA ASN A 303 -6.71 1.71 43.09
C ASN A 303 -5.55 2.34 42.29
N THR A 304 -4.68 1.52 41.71
CA THR A 304 -3.53 1.96 40.89
C THR A 304 -3.79 1.85 39.38
N ILE A 305 -4.94 1.31 38.99
CA ILE A 305 -5.29 1.09 37.59
C ILE A 305 -5.54 2.44 36.90
N LEU A 306 -4.80 2.70 35.83
CA LEU A 306 -4.95 3.85 34.95
C LEU A 306 -5.12 3.35 33.51
N LEU A 307 -6.06 3.93 32.78
CA LEU A 307 -6.30 3.62 31.37
C LEU A 307 -6.21 4.91 30.55
N SER A 308 -5.55 4.85 29.40
CA SER A 308 -5.54 5.95 28.42
C SER A 308 -5.81 5.44 27.01
N LEU A 309 -6.53 6.24 26.22
CA LEU A 309 -6.79 6.04 24.80
C LEU A 309 -6.11 7.17 24.01
N ASN A 310 -5.26 6.81 23.04
CA ASN A 310 -4.50 7.75 22.21
C ASN A 310 -3.71 8.78 23.05
N GLY A 311 -3.06 8.29 24.12
CA GLY A 311 -2.33 9.12 25.07
C GLY A 311 -3.20 9.96 26.02
N THR A 312 -4.51 9.97 25.86
CA THR A 312 -5.45 10.72 26.71
C THR A 312 -5.99 9.82 27.82
N ALA A 313 -5.81 10.21 29.08
CA ALA A 313 -6.34 9.47 30.23
C ALA A 313 -7.88 9.40 30.19
N VAL A 314 -8.44 8.22 30.47
CA VAL A 314 -9.88 7.97 30.53
C VAL A 314 -10.27 7.37 31.88
N THR A 315 -11.56 7.41 32.24
CA THR A 315 -12.07 6.81 33.48
C THR A 315 -12.76 5.48 33.17
N PRO A 316 -12.14 4.32 33.45
CA PRO A 316 -12.76 3.02 33.25
C PRO A 316 -13.65 2.61 34.45
N SER A 317 -14.59 1.68 34.21
CA SER A 317 -15.16 0.86 35.26
C SER A 317 -14.23 -0.30 35.60
N ILE A 318 -14.07 -0.60 36.89
CA ILE A 318 -13.17 -1.65 37.39
C ILE A 318 -13.98 -2.62 38.23
N THR A 319 -13.96 -3.91 37.87
CA THR A 319 -14.70 -4.98 38.57
C THR A 319 -13.76 -6.14 38.91
N LYS A 320 -13.74 -6.59 40.16
CA LYS A 320 -12.93 -7.74 40.62
C LYS A 320 -13.82 -8.96 40.84
N ASN A 321 -13.50 -10.08 40.18
CA ASN A 321 -14.18 -11.38 40.28
C ASN A 321 -13.15 -12.49 40.52
N GLY A 322 -13.02 -12.97 41.74
CA GLY A 322 -12.01 -13.99 42.08
C GLY A 322 -10.59 -13.44 41.88
N VAL A 323 -9.80 -14.11 41.04
CA VAL A 323 -8.44 -13.68 40.68
C VAL A 323 -8.42 -12.62 39.58
N ASP A 324 -9.53 -12.41 38.86
CA ASP A 324 -9.59 -11.55 37.68
C ASP A 324 -10.15 -10.15 38.00
N THR A 325 -9.55 -9.13 37.40
CA THR A 325 -9.97 -7.73 37.45
C THR A 325 -10.27 -7.25 36.04
N THR A 326 -11.53 -6.96 35.73
CA THR A 326 -11.92 -6.39 34.43
C THR A 326 -11.91 -4.87 34.51
N VAL A 327 -11.22 -4.24 33.57
CA VAL A 327 -11.13 -2.79 33.36
C VAL A 327 -11.85 -2.49 32.04
N GLN A 328 -12.94 -1.72 32.07
CA GLN A 328 -13.78 -1.48 30.90
C GLN A 328 -14.03 0.01 30.68
N PHE A 329 -13.96 0.47 29.44
CA PHE A 329 -14.22 1.83 29.02
C PHE A 329 -15.05 1.84 27.73
N ILE A 330 -16.09 2.66 27.70
CA ILE A 330 -16.95 2.86 26.52
C ILE A 330 -16.73 4.30 26.06
N PRO A 331 -16.17 4.53 24.86
CA PRO A 331 -16.00 5.87 24.30
C PRO A 331 -17.33 6.63 24.24
N ALA A 332 -17.35 7.88 24.73
CA ALA A 332 -18.55 8.72 24.74
C ALA A 332 -18.96 9.16 23.32
N SER A 333 -17.98 9.42 22.47
CA SER A 333 -18.14 9.65 21.04
C SER A 333 -17.67 8.42 20.26
N ARG A 334 -18.21 8.26 19.05
CA ARG A 334 -17.70 7.26 18.10
C ARG A 334 -16.25 7.56 17.75
N LEU A 335 -15.43 6.51 17.64
CA LEU A 335 -14.05 6.63 17.19
C LEU A 335 -14.04 6.94 15.68
N PRO A 336 -13.15 7.82 15.17
CA PRO A 336 -13.14 8.22 13.76
C PRO A 336 -12.91 7.05 12.79
N ALA A 337 -13.46 7.14 11.58
CA ALA A 337 -13.26 6.17 10.51
C ALA A 337 -11.77 5.98 10.18
N ALA A 338 -11.36 4.72 9.92
CA ALA A 338 -9.98 4.34 9.60
C ALA A 338 -8.92 4.78 10.62
N SER A 339 -9.32 5.21 11.83
CA SER A 339 -8.36 5.71 12.82
C SER A 339 -7.58 4.57 13.48
N ALA A 340 -6.27 4.73 13.58
CA ALA A 340 -5.42 3.90 14.44
C ALA A 340 -5.56 4.37 15.89
N ASN A 341 -5.90 3.45 16.79
CA ASN A 341 -6.14 3.74 18.19
C ASN A 341 -5.17 2.92 19.07
N THR A 342 -4.53 3.58 20.02
CA THR A 342 -3.61 2.95 20.98
C THR A 342 -4.18 3.05 22.38
N VAL A 343 -4.20 1.93 23.10
CA VAL A 343 -4.64 1.87 24.50
C VAL A 343 -3.44 1.55 25.38
N THR A 344 -3.29 2.28 26.47
CA THR A 344 -2.29 2.02 27.50
C THR A 344 -2.97 1.78 28.83
N LEU A 345 -2.65 0.66 29.46
CA LEU A 345 -3.13 0.22 30.77
C LEU A 345 -1.94 0.13 31.72
N ILE A 346 -1.98 0.90 32.80
CA ILE A 346 -0.98 0.90 33.86
C ILE A 346 -1.63 0.40 35.14
N PHE A 347 -0.96 -0.48 35.87
CA PHE A 347 -1.38 -0.92 37.20
C PHE A 347 -0.16 -1.34 38.03
N ALA A 348 -0.30 -1.42 39.34
CA ALA A 348 0.72 -1.98 40.23
C ALA A 348 0.21 -3.23 40.96
N ASN A 349 1.13 -4.08 41.39
CA ASN A 349 0.83 -5.16 42.32
C ASN A 349 0.74 -4.64 43.77
N ASN A 350 0.40 -5.54 44.70
CA ASN A 350 0.35 -5.25 46.14
C ASN A 350 1.62 -5.65 46.90
N ALA A 351 2.74 -5.89 46.21
CA ALA A 351 4.02 -6.23 46.83
C ALA A 351 4.62 -5.02 47.58
N THR A 352 5.63 -5.27 48.41
CA THR A 352 6.39 -4.20 49.10
C THR A 352 7.89 -4.39 48.85
N PRO A 353 8.53 -3.54 48.02
CA PRO A 353 7.95 -2.43 47.25
C PRO A 353 7.01 -2.90 46.14
N ALA A 354 6.04 -2.07 45.77
CA ALA A 354 5.09 -2.37 44.69
C ALA A 354 5.77 -2.25 43.32
N THR A 355 5.49 -3.20 42.43
CA THR A 355 5.94 -3.19 41.04
C THR A 355 4.84 -2.63 40.16
N SER A 356 5.17 -1.70 39.28
CA SER A 356 4.25 -1.13 38.28
C SER A 356 4.42 -1.84 36.94
N PHE A 357 3.32 -2.08 36.25
CA PHE A 357 3.21 -2.73 34.95
C PHE A 357 2.56 -1.75 33.96
N THR A 358 3.13 -1.64 32.77
CA THR A 358 2.59 -0.86 31.66
C THR A 358 2.33 -1.80 30.50
N ASN A 359 1.09 -1.81 30.02
CA ASN A 359 0.65 -2.66 28.91
C ASN A 359 0.08 -1.75 27.83
N THR A 360 0.46 -1.98 26.59
CA THR A 360 0.00 -1.19 25.44
C THR A 360 -0.48 -2.12 24.34
N TRP A 361 -1.61 -1.82 23.73
CA TRP A 361 -2.08 -2.47 22.51
C TRP A 361 -2.73 -1.47 21.57
N ALA A 362 -2.84 -1.82 20.29
CA ALA A 362 -3.43 -0.96 19.27
C ALA A 362 -4.50 -1.71 18.47
N PHE A 363 -5.39 -0.95 17.82
CA PHE A 363 -6.39 -1.47 16.89
C PHE A 363 -6.77 -0.39 15.86
N THR A 364 -7.33 -0.76 14.72
CA THR A 364 -7.84 0.18 13.71
C THR A 364 -9.36 0.10 13.61
N VAL A 365 -10.00 1.27 13.50
CA VAL A 365 -11.45 1.38 13.32
C VAL A 365 -11.76 1.17 11.85
N ILE A 366 -12.85 0.47 11.56
CA ILE A 366 -13.33 0.28 10.19
C ILE A 366 -13.54 1.63 9.48
N ASN A 367 -13.33 1.67 8.16
CA ASN A 367 -13.69 2.84 7.39
C ASN A 367 -15.23 2.95 7.28
N TYR A 368 -15.79 4.15 7.42
CA TYR A 368 -17.24 4.37 7.31
C TYR A 368 -17.58 5.81 6.91
N HIS A 369 -18.75 6.01 6.30
CA HIS A 369 -19.29 7.32 5.95
C HIS A 369 -20.23 7.89 7.01
N VAL A 370 -20.50 9.19 6.98
CA VAL A 370 -21.44 9.83 7.92
C VAL A 370 -22.50 10.60 7.16
N ILE A 371 -23.76 10.19 7.32
CA ILE A 371 -24.93 10.89 6.78
C ILE A 371 -25.44 11.86 7.85
N PRO A 372 -25.37 13.19 7.61
CA PRO A 372 -25.75 14.19 8.60
C PRO A 372 -27.28 14.28 8.76
N PRO A 373 -27.81 14.83 9.88
CA PRO A 373 -29.24 14.96 10.10
C PRO A 373 -29.95 15.76 9.00
N GLY A 374 -29.28 16.78 8.45
CA GLY A 374 -29.82 17.64 7.40
C GLY A 374 -30.02 16.96 6.04
N ALA A 375 -29.44 15.77 5.81
CA ALA A 375 -29.69 14.99 4.60
C ALA A 375 -31.04 14.25 4.64
N GLY A 376 -31.61 14.07 5.83
CA GLY A 376 -32.84 13.31 6.05
C GLY A 376 -34.07 14.19 6.24
N THR A 377 -35.23 13.56 6.13
CA THR A 377 -36.52 14.12 6.56
C THR A 377 -37.06 13.32 7.75
N PRO A 378 -38.03 13.85 8.51
CA PRO A 378 -38.60 13.13 9.65
C PRO A 378 -39.18 11.75 9.26
N PRO A 379 -39.12 10.74 10.15
CA PRO A 379 -39.78 9.46 9.93
C PRO A 379 -41.26 9.61 9.53
N GLY A 380 -41.72 8.79 8.58
CA GLY A 380 -43.09 8.85 8.05
C GLY A 380 -43.36 9.93 6.99
N SER A 381 -42.33 10.67 6.55
CA SER A 381 -42.46 11.66 5.46
C SER A 381 -42.70 11.05 4.07
N ALA A 382 -42.36 9.77 3.88
CA ALA A 382 -42.60 9.00 2.67
C ALA A 382 -43.53 7.81 3.00
N ASN A 383 -44.40 7.44 2.05
CA ASN A 383 -45.52 6.53 2.35
C ASN A 383 -45.84 5.50 1.26
N THR A 384 -45.19 5.57 0.11
CA THR A 384 -45.43 4.65 -1.01
C THR A 384 -44.23 3.70 -1.12
N PRO A 385 -44.35 2.40 -0.76
CA PRO A 385 -43.21 1.48 -0.66
C PRO A 385 -42.41 1.27 -1.96
N GLY A 386 -41.22 0.66 -1.89
CA GLY A 386 -40.44 0.26 -3.06
C GLY A 386 -39.54 1.34 -3.64
N PHE A 387 -39.10 1.12 -4.88
CA PHE A 387 -38.15 1.96 -5.61
C PHE A 387 -38.72 2.39 -6.97
N LYS A 388 -38.09 3.41 -7.57
CA LYS A 388 -38.17 3.67 -9.01
C LYS A 388 -36.90 3.15 -9.67
N ALA A 389 -37.02 2.45 -10.80
CA ALA A 389 -35.86 2.02 -11.60
C ALA A 389 -36.02 2.45 -13.06
N ARG A 390 -34.98 3.03 -13.65
CA ARG A 390 -34.95 3.47 -15.05
C ARG A 390 -33.69 2.96 -15.72
N SER A 391 -33.84 2.35 -16.88
CA SER A 391 -32.71 1.88 -17.69
C SER A 391 -32.55 2.74 -18.93
N VAL A 392 -31.31 2.92 -19.36
CA VAL A 392 -30.93 3.46 -20.66
C VAL A 392 -30.02 2.46 -21.35
N GLN A 393 -30.21 2.21 -22.64
CA GLN A 393 -29.45 1.23 -23.39
C GLN A 393 -28.99 1.88 -24.71
N ALA A 394 -27.70 1.78 -25.00
CA ALA A 394 -27.17 2.15 -26.31
C ALA A 394 -27.33 0.96 -27.28
N ARG A 395 -27.14 1.24 -28.56
CA ARG A 395 -27.09 0.23 -29.63
C ARG A 395 -26.15 -0.94 -29.30
N MET A 396 -26.50 -2.11 -29.81
CA MET A 396 -25.83 -3.38 -29.51
C MET A 396 -24.40 -3.49 -30.04
N ASP A 397 -24.05 -2.75 -31.10
CA ASP A 397 -22.73 -2.72 -31.73
C ASP A 397 -21.80 -1.65 -31.14
N ALA A 398 -22.26 -0.83 -30.20
CA ALA A 398 -21.39 0.13 -29.54
C ALA A 398 -20.36 -0.58 -28.64
N ASN A 399 -19.10 -0.16 -28.72
CA ASN A 399 -18.06 -0.58 -27.80
C ASN A 399 -17.99 0.42 -26.63
N LEU A 400 -18.69 0.13 -25.53
CA LEU A 400 -18.75 1.02 -24.36
C LEU A 400 -17.95 0.46 -23.17
N PRO A 401 -17.03 1.23 -22.57
CA PRO A 401 -16.26 0.76 -21.43
C PRO A 401 -17.13 0.59 -20.19
N ASN A 402 -16.78 -0.36 -19.32
CA ASN A 402 -17.32 -0.45 -17.96
C ASN A 402 -16.68 0.63 -17.10
N SER A 403 -17.38 1.76 -16.93
CA SER A 403 -16.98 2.82 -16.03
C SER A 403 -18.18 3.60 -15.49
N ILE A 404 -18.05 4.09 -14.25
CA ILE A 404 -19.03 4.95 -13.61
C ILE A 404 -19.18 6.27 -14.38
N ALA A 405 -18.09 6.79 -14.95
CA ALA A 405 -18.15 7.99 -15.78
C ALA A 405 -19.06 7.79 -17.01
N ARG A 406 -18.91 6.66 -17.71
CA ARG A 406 -19.78 6.29 -18.85
C ARG A 406 -21.22 6.10 -18.40
N GLN A 407 -21.43 5.34 -17.32
CA GLN A 407 -22.74 5.09 -16.72
C GLN A 407 -23.52 6.38 -16.45
N GLU A 408 -22.90 7.32 -15.73
CA GLU A 408 -23.51 8.58 -15.33
C GLU A 408 -23.80 9.46 -16.55
N ALA A 409 -22.87 9.51 -17.51
CA ALA A 409 -23.08 10.22 -18.77
C ALA A 409 -24.21 9.61 -19.61
N GLN A 410 -24.34 8.28 -19.63
CA GLN A 410 -25.40 7.58 -20.36
C GLN A 410 -26.77 7.85 -19.71
N LEU A 411 -26.86 7.76 -18.38
CA LEU A 411 -28.09 8.04 -17.61
C LEU A 411 -28.54 9.49 -17.71
N ALA A 412 -27.59 10.42 -17.83
CA ALA A 412 -27.84 11.85 -18.08
C ALA A 412 -28.13 12.17 -19.55
N GLY A 413 -27.96 11.19 -20.46
CA GLY A 413 -28.12 11.35 -21.89
C GLY A 413 -27.06 12.25 -22.52
N THR A 414 -25.88 12.38 -21.92
CA THR A 414 -24.76 13.21 -22.39
C THR A 414 -23.63 12.39 -23.03
N LEU A 415 -23.74 11.06 -23.01
CA LEU A 415 -22.77 10.18 -23.66
C LEU A 415 -22.88 10.32 -25.18
N THR A 416 -21.84 10.89 -25.79
CA THR A 416 -21.77 11.13 -27.23
C THR A 416 -21.47 9.85 -27.99
N ASP A 417 -22.24 9.61 -29.04
CA ASP A 417 -21.99 8.58 -30.03
C ASP A 417 -20.95 9.10 -31.04
N PRO A 418 -19.75 8.47 -31.11
CA PRO A 418 -18.68 8.93 -31.98
C PRO A 418 -19.03 8.87 -33.47
N GLN A 419 -19.98 8.01 -33.88
CA GLN A 419 -20.37 7.91 -35.29
C GLN A 419 -21.30 9.04 -35.74
N THR A 420 -22.07 9.63 -34.82
CA THR A 420 -23.06 10.67 -35.15
C THR A 420 -22.70 12.05 -34.61
N GLY A 421 -21.81 12.11 -33.61
CA GLY A 421 -21.51 13.33 -32.86
C GLY A 421 -22.69 13.82 -32.01
N GLN A 422 -23.73 13.01 -31.83
CA GLN A 422 -24.92 13.28 -31.00
C GLN A 422 -24.97 12.31 -29.82
N PRO A 423 -25.75 12.58 -28.77
CA PRO A 423 -25.95 11.58 -27.71
C PRO A 423 -26.52 10.26 -28.24
N TYR A 424 -26.13 9.14 -27.63
CA TYR A 424 -26.71 7.83 -27.96
C TYR A 424 -28.24 7.84 -27.85
N VAL A 425 -28.89 7.21 -28.83
CA VAL A 425 -30.33 6.91 -28.77
C VAL A 425 -30.57 5.86 -27.68
N ASN A 426 -31.63 6.04 -26.90
CA ASN A 426 -32.01 5.07 -25.87
C ASN A 426 -32.89 3.96 -26.45
N HIS A 427 -32.38 2.74 -26.43
CA HIS A 427 -33.02 1.50 -26.89
C HIS A 427 -33.73 0.71 -25.77
N ALA A 428 -33.59 1.13 -24.51
CA ALA A 428 -34.27 0.47 -23.40
C ALA A 428 -35.78 0.68 -23.50
N THR A 429 -36.57 -0.37 -23.18
CA THR A 429 -38.03 -0.23 -23.16
C THR A 429 -38.43 0.70 -22.01
N PRO A 430 -39.15 1.81 -22.27
CA PRO A 430 -39.55 2.73 -21.21
C PRO A 430 -40.65 2.12 -20.32
N GLY A 431 -40.52 2.36 -19.02
CA GLY A 431 -41.52 1.98 -18.03
C GLY A 431 -42.78 2.86 -18.07
N PRO A 432 -43.82 2.48 -17.29
CA PRO A 432 -45.14 3.12 -17.34
C PRO A 432 -45.20 4.51 -16.70
N ASN A 433 -44.18 4.92 -15.93
CA ASN A 433 -44.14 6.24 -15.31
C ASN A 433 -43.77 7.32 -16.34
N SER A 434 -44.14 8.59 -16.09
CA SER A 434 -43.89 9.70 -17.01
C SER A 434 -42.41 10.01 -17.25
N ASP A 435 -41.54 9.57 -16.35
CA ASP A 435 -40.07 9.66 -16.45
C ASP A 435 -39.45 8.42 -17.10
N GLY A 436 -40.27 7.50 -17.63
CA GLY A 436 -39.83 6.24 -18.23
C GLY A 436 -39.38 5.18 -17.22
N SER A 437 -39.56 5.41 -15.92
CA SER A 437 -39.19 4.45 -14.87
C SER A 437 -40.26 3.37 -14.64
N TYR A 438 -39.81 2.24 -14.07
CA TYR A 438 -40.62 1.18 -13.50
C TYR A 438 -40.71 1.36 -11.98
N ASN A 439 -41.83 0.90 -11.39
CA ASN A 439 -41.93 0.74 -9.94
C ASN A 439 -41.55 -0.69 -9.59
N ILE A 440 -40.60 -0.86 -8.68
CA ILE A 440 -40.11 -2.18 -8.23
C ILE A 440 -40.18 -2.26 -6.71
N ASP A 441 -40.28 -3.48 -6.16
CA ASP A 441 -40.35 -3.68 -4.71
C ASP A 441 -38.97 -3.87 -4.08
N VAL A 442 -38.07 -4.61 -4.74
CA VAL A 442 -36.68 -4.88 -4.32
C VAL A 442 -35.76 -4.82 -5.55
N VAL A 443 -34.45 -4.62 -5.31
CA VAL A 443 -33.41 -4.75 -6.35
C VAL A 443 -32.84 -6.15 -6.26
N ASN A 444 -33.29 -7.04 -7.14
CA ASN A 444 -32.84 -8.42 -7.25
C ASN A 444 -32.87 -8.85 -8.72
N PHE A 445 -31.82 -8.50 -9.46
CA PHE A 445 -31.80 -8.58 -10.91
C PHE A 445 -30.74 -9.54 -11.43
N ASN A 446 -31.13 -10.33 -12.42
CA ASN A 446 -30.23 -11.15 -13.22
C ASN A 446 -30.78 -11.23 -14.65
N LEU A 447 -29.94 -10.95 -15.63
CA LEU A 447 -30.36 -10.97 -17.04
C LEU A 447 -30.17 -12.38 -17.64
N GLY A 448 -31.22 -12.90 -18.28
CA GLY A 448 -31.14 -14.17 -19.02
C GLY A 448 -31.63 -15.42 -18.26
N GLY A 449 -32.24 -15.21 -17.08
CA GLY A 449 -32.90 -16.24 -16.29
C GLY A 449 -32.00 -17.00 -15.30
N GLY A 450 -32.62 -17.49 -14.22
CA GLY A 450 -31.93 -18.14 -13.09
C GLY A 450 -31.54 -17.16 -11.98
N ASP A 451 -31.06 -17.67 -10.85
CA ASP A 451 -30.59 -16.85 -9.72
C ASP A 451 -29.11 -16.51 -9.90
N ALA A 452 -28.73 -15.26 -9.66
CA ALA A 452 -27.34 -14.82 -9.56
C ALA A 452 -27.11 -14.14 -8.21
N GLY A 453 -25.85 -13.94 -7.84
CA GLY A 453 -25.53 -13.30 -6.55
C GLY A 453 -25.78 -14.20 -5.33
N GLY A 454 -26.35 -13.63 -4.28
CA GLY A 454 -26.45 -14.25 -2.95
C GLY A 454 -27.87 -14.46 -2.43
N ILE A 455 -28.90 -13.94 -3.11
CA ILE A 455 -30.29 -13.93 -2.68
C ILE A 455 -31.19 -14.37 -3.86
N PRO A 456 -31.81 -15.57 -3.78
CA PRO A 456 -32.57 -16.12 -4.91
C PRO A 456 -33.88 -15.35 -5.18
N GLY A 457 -34.48 -15.60 -6.35
CA GLY A 457 -35.72 -14.96 -6.79
C GLY A 457 -35.48 -13.78 -7.72
N ASP A 458 -34.41 -13.83 -8.50
CA ASP A 458 -34.02 -12.78 -9.44
C ASP A 458 -35.04 -12.60 -10.56
N VAL A 459 -35.14 -11.36 -11.04
CA VAL A 459 -35.94 -11.00 -12.22
C VAL A 459 -35.08 -10.26 -13.24
N ASP A 460 -35.52 -10.16 -14.49
CA ASP A 460 -34.80 -9.37 -15.48
C ASP A 460 -34.73 -7.88 -15.09
N PHE A 461 -33.69 -7.21 -15.56
CA PHE A 461 -33.53 -5.77 -15.38
C PHE A 461 -34.70 -5.01 -16.03
N PRO A 462 -35.24 -3.96 -15.38
CA PRO A 462 -36.36 -3.21 -15.93
C PRO A 462 -36.04 -2.61 -17.32
N GLY A 463 -36.79 -3.00 -18.34
CA GLY A 463 -36.66 -2.47 -19.70
C GLY A 463 -35.49 -3.05 -20.52
N VAL A 464 -34.79 -4.07 -20.02
CA VAL A 464 -33.70 -4.80 -20.70
C VAL A 464 -34.05 -6.29 -20.76
N PRO A 465 -33.93 -6.98 -21.91
CA PRO A 465 -33.44 -6.46 -23.18
C PRO A 465 -34.38 -5.41 -23.80
N GLY A 466 -33.78 -4.41 -24.46
CA GLY A 466 -34.48 -3.33 -25.13
C GLY A 466 -35.05 -3.72 -26.50
N ASP A 467 -35.30 -2.72 -27.34
CA ASP A 467 -35.90 -2.91 -28.68
C ASP A 467 -34.97 -3.59 -29.70
N GLU A 468 -33.66 -3.62 -29.42
CA GLU A 468 -32.66 -4.39 -30.17
C GLU A 468 -32.46 -5.83 -29.66
N PHE A 469 -33.24 -6.27 -28.66
CA PHE A 469 -33.14 -7.62 -28.05
C PHE A 469 -31.75 -7.97 -27.50
N SER A 470 -30.95 -6.96 -27.16
CA SER A 470 -29.60 -7.09 -26.60
C SER A 470 -29.61 -6.96 -25.08
N GLY A 471 -28.71 -7.69 -24.43
CA GLY A 471 -28.38 -7.55 -23.00
C GLY A 471 -27.16 -6.68 -22.73
N LEU A 472 -26.68 -5.95 -23.73
CA LEU A 472 -25.42 -5.20 -23.66
C LEU A 472 -25.64 -3.69 -23.56
N ASN A 473 -24.59 -2.97 -23.17
CA ASN A 473 -24.46 -1.51 -23.34
C ASN A 473 -25.54 -0.67 -22.62
N PHE A 474 -25.94 -1.09 -21.42
CA PHE A 474 -26.98 -0.39 -20.66
C PHE A 474 -26.47 0.16 -19.32
N ALA A 475 -27.22 1.11 -18.78
CA ALA A 475 -27.06 1.63 -17.43
C ALA A 475 -28.42 1.72 -16.75
N VAL A 476 -28.46 1.49 -15.44
CA VAL A 476 -29.68 1.47 -14.63
C VAL A 476 -29.54 2.44 -13.48
N GLU A 477 -30.58 3.23 -13.24
CA GLU A 477 -30.73 4.10 -12.08
C GLU A 477 -31.87 3.61 -11.20
N VAL A 478 -31.58 3.32 -9.93
CA VAL A 478 -32.55 2.96 -8.90
C VAL A 478 -32.60 4.07 -7.85
N LEU A 479 -33.79 4.58 -7.58
CA LEU A 479 -34.05 5.67 -6.63
C LEU A 479 -35.04 5.25 -5.54
N ALA A 480 -34.70 5.57 -4.30
CA ALA A 480 -35.64 5.46 -3.19
C ALA A 480 -35.36 6.43 -2.04
N TYR A 481 -36.36 6.54 -1.18
CA TYR A 481 -36.29 7.17 0.12
C TYR A 481 -36.25 6.08 1.19
N VAL A 482 -35.12 5.89 1.86
CA VAL A 482 -34.87 4.78 2.81
C VAL A 482 -35.07 5.27 4.24
N GLU A 483 -35.88 4.56 5.02
CA GLU A 483 -36.12 4.87 6.44
C GLU A 483 -35.07 4.20 7.32
N LEU A 484 -34.33 5.02 8.07
CA LEU A 484 -33.18 4.59 8.87
C LEU A 484 -33.26 5.16 10.30
N ASN A 485 -32.87 4.33 11.26
CA ASN A 485 -32.63 4.76 12.63
C ASN A 485 -31.24 5.39 12.77
N ALA A 486 -31.06 6.28 13.75
CA ALA A 486 -29.75 6.75 14.14
C ALA A 486 -28.88 5.57 14.60
N GLY A 487 -27.64 5.50 14.11
CA GLY A 487 -26.75 4.40 14.41
C GLY A 487 -25.86 4.01 13.24
N TYR A 488 -25.15 2.91 13.44
CA TYR A 488 -24.27 2.31 12.43
C TYR A 488 -25.08 1.35 11.57
N HIS A 489 -24.87 1.42 10.25
CA HIS A 489 -25.52 0.59 9.25
C HIS A 489 -24.47 0.03 8.30
N ARG A 490 -24.70 -1.20 7.84
CA ARG A 490 -23.94 -1.82 6.77
C ARG A 490 -24.89 -2.22 5.65
N PHE A 491 -24.69 -1.66 4.48
CA PHE A 491 -25.36 -2.08 3.25
C PHE A 491 -24.36 -2.79 2.34
N GLY A 492 -24.87 -3.46 1.32
CA GLY A 492 -24.04 -4.03 0.27
C GLY A 492 -24.77 -4.10 -1.05
N VAL A 493 -23.97 -4.11 -2.11
CA VAL A 493 -24.40 -4.37 -3.48
C VAL A 493 -23.71 -5.64 -3.94
N ASN A 494 -24.49 -6.55 -4.52
CA ASN A 494 -23.94 -7.64 -5.32
C ASN A 494 -24.03 -7.23 -6.78
N SER A 495 -22.94 -7.30 -7.52
CA SER A 495 -22.94 -6.98 -8.96
C SER A 495 -21.83 -7.71 -9.69
N ASP A 496 -22.02 -7.96 -10.98
CA ASP A 496 -20.95 -8.36 -11.89
C ASP A 496 -20.24 -7.16 -12.53
N ASP A 497 -20.93 -6.06 -12.78
CA ASP A 497 -20.30 -4.84 -13.31
C ASP A 497 -20.32 -3.69 -12.29
N GLY A 498 -19.87 -2.52 -12.76
CA GLY A 498 -19.70 -1.32 -11.95
C GLY A 498 -21.02 -0.78 -11.41
N PHE A 499 -20.93 -0.15 -10.24
CA PHE A 499 -22.06 0.48 -9.59
C PHE A 499 -21.62 1.65 -8.73
N LEU A 500 -22.56 2.54 -8.42
CA LEU A 500 -22.36 3.66 -7.50
C LEU A 500 -23.59 3.87 -6.61
N VAL A 501 -23.37 3.91 -5.29
CA VAL A 501 -24.39 4.26 -4.30
C VAL A 501 -24.11 5.64 -3.72
N ARG A 502 -25.08 6.54 -3.84
CA ARG A 502 -25.09 7.86 -3.20
C ARG A 502 -26.22 7.99 -2.19
N ALA A 503 -25.99 8.80 -1.17
CA ALA A 503 -27.02 9.28 -0.26
C ALA A 503 -26.88 10.77 0.05
N GLY A 504 -28.00 11.43 0.30
CA GLY A 504 -28.02 12.86 0.58
C GLY A 504 -29.43 13.43 0.68
N ALA A 505 -29.53 14.75 0.66
CA ALA A 505 -30.83 15.43 0.56
C ALA A 505 -31.54 15.11 -0.78
N ASP A 506 -30.76 14.94 -1.84
CA ASP A 506 -31.18 14.45 -3.16
C ASP A 506 -30.05 13.60 -3.77
N ALA A 507 -30.15 12.28 -3.67
CA ALA A 507 -29.06 11.37 -4.06
C ALA A 507 -28.78 11.33 -5.57
N ARG A 508 -29.59 12.01 -6.39
CA ARG A 508 -29.32 12.23 -7.82
C ARG A 508 -28.26 13.29 -8.06
N ASP A 509 -28.05 14.17 -7.10
CA ASP A 509 -27.02 15.20 -7.20
C ASP A 509 -25.64 14.56 -7.15
N ALA A 510 -24.81 14.83 -8.16
CA ALA A 510 -23.47 14.26 -8.32
C ALA A 510 -22.54 14.61 -7.14
N THR A 511 -22.85 15.68 -6.41
CA THR A 511 -22.12 16.09 -5.19
C THR A 511 -22.62 15.43 -3.90
N SER A 512 -23.66 14.58 -3.97
CA SER A 512 -24.12 13.78 -2.83
C SER A 512 -23.07 12.77 -2.40
N GLN A 513 -23.07 12.45 -1.10
CA GLN A 513 -22.10 11.56 -0.49
C GLN A 513 -22.15 10.18 -1.14
N VAL A 514 -21.01 9.76 -1.68
CA VAL A 514 -20.80 8.38 -2.13
C VAL A 514 -20.64 7.49 -0.90
N LEU A 515 -21.42 6.42 -0.84
CA LEU A 515 -21.37 5.44 0.25
C LEU A 515 -20.67 4.15 -0.15
N GLY A 516 -20.76 3.74 -1.41
CA GLY A 516 -20.11 2.53 -1.90
C GLY A 516 -20.13 2.50 -3.42
N PHE A 517 -19.10 1.92 -4.02
CA PHE A 517 -18.98 1.81 -5.47
C PHE A 517 -18.10 0.61 -5.84
N TYR A 518 -18.20 0.20 -7.10
CA TYR A 518 -17.25 -0.68 -7.76
C TYR A 518 -17.04 -0.16 -9.19
N GLU A 519 -15.80 -0.11 -9.64
CA GLU A 519 -15.43 0.38 -10.97
C GLU A 519 -14.89 -0.80 -11.80
N GLY A 520 -15.43 -0.99 -13.00
CA GLY A 520 -14.99 -2.05 -13.92
C GLY A 520 -15.86 -3.30 -13.87
N ARG A 521 -15.28 -4.43 -14.30
CA ARG A 521 -15.96 -5.72 -14.49
C ARG A 521 -15.50 -6.77 -13.49
N ARG A 522 -16.39 -7.67 -13.06
CA ARG A 522 -16.13 -8.85 -12.23
C ARG A 522 -17.19 -9.93 -12.47
N ALA A 523 -17.03 -11.08 -11.83
CA ALA A 523 -18.15 -11.99 -11.59
C ALA A 523 -19.03 -11.44 -10.45
N ALA A 524 -20.30 -11.86 -10.38
CA ALA A 524 -21.23 -11.46 -9.32
C ALA A 524 -20.56 -11.52 -7.93
N GLY A 525 -20.32 -10.35 -7.35
CA GLY A 525 -19.48 -10.18 -6.18
C GLY A 525 -20.07 -9.16 -5.21
N ASN A 526 -19.80 -9.35 -3.92
CA ASN A 526 -20.32 -8.49 -2.87
C ASN A 526 -19.39 -7.30 -2.60
N THR A 527 -19.93 -6.10 -2.64
CA THR A 527 -19.29 -4.90 -2.10
C THR A 527 -20.13 -4.40 -0.93
N VAL A 528 -19.61 -4.51 0.29
CA VAL A 528 -20.24 -3.95 1.48
C VAL A 528 -19.67 -2.58 1.79
N PHE A 529 -20.49 -1.71 2.36
CA PHE A 529 -20.07 -0.39 2.81
C PHE A 529 -20.81 0.02 4.08
N ASP A 530 -20.11 0.79 4.88
CA ASP A 530 -20.48 1.11 6.25
C ASP A 530 -20.73 2.60 6.40
N PHE A 531 -21.77 2.97 7.13
CA PHE A 531 -22.08 4.36 7.38
C PHE A 531 -22.84 4.57 8.69
N ILE A 532 -22.73 5.79 9.22
CA ILE A 532 -23.44 6.24 10.41
C ILE A 532 -24.52 7.24 10.00
N VAL A 533 -25.74 6.97 10.46
CA VAL A 533 -26.86 7.91 10.39
C VAL A 533 -26.96 8.63 11.73
N GLN A 534 -26.93 9.97 11.73
CA GLN A 534 -26.89 10.74 12.98
C GLN A 534 -28.27 10.96 13.64
N SER A 535 -29.37 10.83 12.89
CA SER A 535 -30.74 10.97 13.40
C SER A 535 -31.71 9.99 12.74
N ASN A 536 -32.75 9.55 13.43
CA ASN A 536 -33.82 8.78 12.78
C ASN A 536 -34.46 9.60 11.66
N GLY A 537 -34.67 9.02 10.49
CA GLY A 537 -35.23 9.77 9.36
C GLY A 537 -35.40 8.95 8.09
N VAL A 538 -35.88 9.63 7.06
CA VAL A 538 -36.02 9.12 5.70
C VAL A 538 -35.04 9.86 4.79
N TYR A 539 -34.14 9.11 4.16
CA TYR A 539 -32.98 9.62 3.41
C TYR A 539 -33.06 9.23 1.93
N SER A 540 -32.66 10.13 1.02
CA SER A 540 -32.61 9.79 -0.40
C SER A 540 -31.39 8.90 -0.67
N PHE A 541 -31.60 7.81 -1.43
CA PHE A 541 -30.58 6.92 -1.94
C PHE A 541 -30.72 6.77 -3.45
N ARG A 542 -29.58 6.71 -4.13
CA ARG A 542 -29.45 6.38 -5.55
C ARG A 542 -28.44 5.27 -5.70
N LEU A 543 -28.82 4.20 -6.39
CA LEU A 543 -27.93 3.16 -6.89
C LEU A 543 -27.92 3.26 -8.40
N SER A 544 -26.77 3.50 -9.01
CA SER A 544 -26.59 3.34 -10.45
C SER A 544 -25.74 2.10 -10.73
N TYR A 545 -26.04 1.39 -11.81
CA TYR A 545 -25.31 0.21 -12.30
C TYR A 545 -25.05 0.35 -13.82
N GLU A 546 -23.92 -0.16 -14.32
CA GLU A 546 -23.64 -0.26 -15.76
C GLU A 546 -23.36 -1.68 -16.22
N GLN A 547 -23.57 -1.90 -17.51
CA GLN A 547 -23.19 -3.11 -18.22
C GLN A 547 -22.59 -2.70 -19.57
N GLY A 548 -21.40 -3.19 -19.90
CA GLY A 548 -20.74 -3.01 -21.20
C GLY A 548 -20.56 -4.32 -21.99
N GLY A 549 -20.53 -5.48 -21.32
CA GLY A 549 -20.25 -6.76 -21.97
C GLY A 549 -20.45 -7.99 -21.07
N GLY A 550 -21.00 -9.08 -21.60
CA GLY A 550 -21.18 -10.35 -20.88
C GLY A 550 -22.51 -10.50 -20.14
N GLN A 551 -22.49 -11.18 -18.97
CA GLN A 551 -23.66 -11.35 -18.09
C GLN A 551 -23.97 -10.05 -17.33
N ALA A 552 -25.16 -9.97 -16.71
CA ALA A 552 -25.58 -8.81 -15.92
C ALA A 552 -26.35 -9.25 -14.67
N SER A 553 -25.98 -8.75 -13.49
CA SER A 553 -26.63 -9.07 -12.20
C SER A 553 -26.48 -7.93 -11.18
N LEU A 554 -27.51 -7.70 -10.36
CA LEU A 554 -27.55 -6.63 -9.38
C LEU A 554 -28.49 -6.92 -8.18
N GLU A 555 -27.94 -6.92 -6.97
CA GLU A 555 -28.72 -6.99 -5.71
C GLU A 555 -28.41 -5.78 -4.82
N PHE A 556 -29.40 -5.24 -4.09
CA PHE A 556 -29.16 -4.20 -3.08
C PHE A 556 -29.74 -4.58 -1.72
N TYR A 557 -28.86 -4.74 -0.72
CA TYR A 557 -29.22 -5.35 0.56
C TYR A 557 -28.61 -4.62 1.77
N SER A 558 -29.20 -4.90 2.93
CA SER A 558 -28.68 -4.57 4.26
C SER A 558 -28.03 -5.79 4.90
N VAL A 559 -27.07 -5.58 5.80
CA VAL A 559 -26.38 -6.64 6.54
C VAL A 559 -26.66 -6.49 8.03
N ASP A 560 -27.17 -7.55 8.65
CA ASP A 560 -27.29 -7.62 10.10
C ASP A 560 -25.89 -7.73 10.73
N LEU A 561 -25.53 -6.73 11.54
CA LEU A 561 -24.19 -6.60 12.12
C LEU A 561 -23.85 -7.70 13.14
N THR A 562 -24.84 -8.44 13.63
CA THR A 562 -24.65 -9.48 14.65
C THR A 562 -24.50 -10.86 14.01
N THR A 563 -25.29 -11.13 12.97
CA THR A 563 -25.43 -12.45 12.35
C THR A 563 -24.79 -12.55 10.96
N GLY A 564 -24.47 -11.41 10.34
CA GLY A 564 -24.00 -11.33 8.96
C GLY A 564 -25.07 -11.63 7.91
N GLN A 565 -26.34 -11.81 8.33
CA GLN A 565 -27.44 -12.11 7.41
C GLN A 565 -27.70 -10.92 6.47
N LYS A 566 -27.87 -11.23 5.18
CA LYS A 566 -28.19 -10.25 4.14
C LYS A 566 -29.69 -10.25 3.90
N THR A 567 -30.26 -9.06 3.76
CA THR A 567 -31.69 -8.90 3.45
C THR A 567 -31.86 -7.78 2.45
N LEU A 568 -32.54 -8.05 1.33
CA LEU A 568 -32.85 -7.04 0.32
C LEU A 568 -33.54 -5.83 0.96
N ILE A 569 -33.13 -4.63 0.56
CA ILE A 569 -33.77 -3.42 1.05
C ILE A 569 -35.21 -3.39 0.54
N ASN A 570 -36.14 -3.07 1.43
CA ASN A 570 -37.60 -3.13 1.23
C ASN A 570 -38.21 -4.53 1.08
N ASP A 571 -37.49 -5.60 1.43
CA ASP A 571 -38.13 -6.91 1.65
C ASP A 571 -39.01 -6.86 2.91
N LEU A 572 -40.29 -6.53 2.73
CA LEU A 572 -41.28 -6.39 3.80
C LEU A 572 -41.69 -7.74 4.43
N THR A 573 -41.19 -8.86 3.92
CA THR A 573 -41.41 -10.20 4.52
C THR A 573 -40.40 -10.51 5.62
N SER A 574 -39.27 -9.79 5.66
CA SER A 574 -38.26 -9.90 6.72
C SER A 574 -38.80 -9.43 8.09
N PRO A 575 -38.38 -10.04 9.22
CA PRO A 575 -38.80 -9.62 10.56
C PRO A 575 -38.45 -8.18 10.93
N ASN A 576 -37.35 -7.65 10.38
CA ASN A 576 -36.85 -6.29 10.65
C ASN A 576 -36.46 -5.61 9.33
N PRO A 577 -37.44 -5.23 8.47
CA PRO A 577 -37.13 -4.73 7.15
C PRO A 577 -36.59 -3.30 7.21
N ILE A 578 -35.53 -3.03 6.45
CA ILE A 578 -35.18 -1.66 6.07
C ILE A 578 -36.19 -1.23 5.00
N LYS A 579 -37.07 -0.29 5.35
CA LYS A 579 -38.14 0.15 4.44
C LYS A 579 -37.61 1.17 3.44
N ALA A 580 -38.06 1.04 2.19
CA ALA A 580 -37.81 2.03 1.15
C ALA A 580 -39.12 2.52 0.55
N TYR A 581 -39.12 3.76 0.07
CA TYR A 581 -40.28 4.41 -0.50
C TYR A 581 -39.95 5.07 -1.83
N ARG A 582 -40.78 4.85 -2.85
CA ARG A 582 -40.59 5.38 -4.21
C ARG A 582 -41.13 6.81 -4.39
N VAL A 583 -41.98 7.27 -3.47
CA VAL A 583 -42.56 8.61 -3.47
C VAL A 583 -42.53 9.22 -2.07
N ARG A 584 -42.09 10.48 -2.02
CA ARG A 584 -42.23 11.38 -0.87
C ARG A 584 -43.22 12.50 -1.23
N PRO A 585 -44.44 12.53 -0.68
CA PRO A 585 -45.44 13.55 -1.00
C PRO A 585 -44.95 14.96 -0.68
N GLY A 586 -45.28 15.93 -1.54
CA GLY A 586 -44.97 17.35 -1.32
C GLY A 586 -43.52 17.74 -1.56
N SER A 587 -42.61 16.82 -1.92
CA SER A 587 -41.29 17.20 -2.40
C SER A 587 -41.33 17.44 -3.90
N GLY A 588 -41.47 18.71 -4.30
CA GLY A 588 -41.02 19.11 -5.62
C GLY A 588 -39.52 18.81 -5.72
N THR A 589 -39.12 18.08 -6.75
CA THR A 589 -37.70 17.84 -7.01
C THR A 589 -37.08 19.10 -7.59
N LEU A 590 -36.00 19.58 -6.99
CA LEU A 590 -35.24 20.73 -7.44
C LEU A 590 -34.33 20.34 -8.63
N PRO A 591 -33.94 21.29 -9.50
CA PRO A 591 -32.84 21.05 -10.44
C PRO A 591 -31.59 20.60 -9.67
N PHE A 592 -30.79 19.73 -10.23
CA PHE A 592 -29.63 19.12 -9.57
C PHE A 592 -28.47 18.95 -10.55
N VAL A 593 -27.25 18.82 -10.03
CA VAL A 593 -26.09 18.50 -10.87
C VAL A 593 -26.12 17.01 -11.18
N SER A 594 -26.36 16.62 -12.43
CA SER A 594 -26.45 15.21 -12.84
C SER A 594 -25.10 14.61 -13.26
N VAL A 595 -24.21 15.44 -13.82
CA VAL A 595 -22.86 15.05 -14.24
C VAL A 595 -21.87 16.10 -13.78
N LEU A 596 -20.71 15.67 -13.30
CA LEU A 596 -19.63 16.53 -12.82
C LEU A 596 -18.27 16.06 -13.37
N VAL A 597 -17.46 17.01 -13.84
CA VAL A 597 -16.08 16.80 -14.27
C VAL A 597 -15.17 17.82 -13.55
N PRO A 598 -14.05 17.38 -12.94
CA PRO A 598 -13.62 15.98 -12.80
C PRO A 598 -14.59 15.15 -11.94
N GLY A 599 -14.87 13.92 -12.39
CA GLY A 599 -15.70 12.97 -11.63
C GLY A 599 -14.92 12.24 -10.53
N SER A 600 -13.58 12.22 -10.63
CA SER A 600 -12.67 11.69 -9.62
C SER A 600 -12.09 12.83 -8.76
N PRO A 601 -11.99 12.66 -7.43
CA PRO A 601 -11.38 13.65 -6.56
C PRO A 601 -9.83 13.65 -6.61
N VAL A 602 -9.20 12.69 -7.29
CA VAL A 602 -7.73 12.53 -7.35
C VAL A 602 -7.26 12.17 -8.75
N ASN A 603 -5.97 12.37 -9.01
CA ASN A 603 -5.30 12.09 -10.29
C ASN A 603 -5.94 12.81 -11.48
N VAL A 604 -6.44 14.02 -11.24
CA VAL A 604 -7.05 14.84 -12.29
C VAL A 604 -5.97 15.41 -13.21
N GLY A 605 -6.21 15.39 -14.52
CA GLY A 605 -5.32 15.99 -15.51
C GLY A 605 -5.09 17.49 -15.22
N PRO A 606 -3.87 18.01 -15.45
CA PRO A 606 -3.57 19.40 -15.11
C PRO A 606 -4.21 20.42 -16.06
N ASP A 607 -4.74 20.00 -17.20
CA ASP A 607 -5.51 20.76 -18.18
C ASP A 607 -7.03 20.54 -18.07
N VAL A 608 -7.51 20.08 -16.91
CA VAL A 608 -8.92 19.74 -16.71
C VAL A 608 -9.85 20.92 -16.98
N VAL A 609 -10.83 20.70 -17.88
CA VAL A 609 -11.99 21.58 -18.01
C VAL A 609 -13.02 21.17 -16.96
N ILE A 610 -13.30 22.07 -16.02
CA ILE A 610 -14.34 21.87 -15.02
C ILE A 610 -15.69 21.95 -15.72
N SER A 611 -16.53 20.94 -15.55
CA SER A 611 -17.88 20.95 -16.11
C SER A 611 -18.93 20.38 -15.18
N ALA A 612 -20.14 20.92 -15.28
CA ALA A 612 -21.30 20.45 -14.54
C ALA A 612 -22.53 20.49 -15.45
N THR A 613 -23.24 19.37 -15.57
CA THR A 613 -24.55 19.33 -16.22
C THR A 613 -25.63 19.48 -15.16
N ILE A 614 -26.42 20.54 -15.24
CA ILE A 614 -27.59 20.78 -14.39
C ILE A 614 -28.82 20.21 -15.11
N GLN A 615 -29.45 19.22 -14.50
CA GLN A 615 -30.69 18.63 -14.97
C GLN A 615 -31.89 19.29 -14.30
N ASN A 616 -32.88 19.67 -15.11
CA ASN A 616 -34.14 20.21 -14.62
C ASN A 616 -35.00 19.12 -13.98
N ALA A 617 -35.88 19.53 -13.07
CA ALA A 617 -36.78 18.62 -12.38
C ALA A 617 -38.19 19.23 -12.31
N THR A 618 -38.86 19.20 -11.16
CA THR A 618 -40.18 19.84 -11.02
C THR A 618 -40.09 21.35 -11.26
N THR A 619 -39.02 21.97 -10.75
CA THR A 619 -38.60 23.33 -11.07
C THR A 619 -37.40 23.31 -12.01
N GLN A 620 -37.14 24.44 -12.67
CA GLN A 620 -36.07 24.60 -13.66
C GLN A 620 -35.00 25.56 -13.15
N VAL A 621 -33.74 25.32 -13.54
CA VAL A 621 -32.63 26.23 -13.24
C VAL A 621 -32.85 27.58 -13.93
N VAL A 622 -32.60 28.67 -13.21
CA VAL A 622 -32.60 30.02 -13.76
C VAL A 622 -31.17 30.37 -14.14
N THR A 623 -30.85 30.33 -15.44
CA THR A 623 -29.45 30.38 -15.93
C THR A 623 -28.67 31.61 -15.52
N ASN A 624 -29.30 32.79 -15.40
CA ASN A 624 -28.64 34.02 -14.96
C ASN A 624 -28.31 34.05 -13.45
N THR A 625 -28.70 33.02 -12.70
CA THR A 625 -28.36 32.87 -11.27
C THR A 625 -27.15 31.95 -11.05
N ILE A 626 -26.66 31.30 -12.10
CA ILE A 626 -25.51 30.40 -12.05
C ILE A 626 -24.25 31.19 -11.72
N LYS A 627 -23.55 30.78 -10.65
CA LYS A 627 -22.24 31.29 -10.26
C LYS A 627 -21.31 30.12 -10.00
N LEU A 628 -20.11 30.18 -10.56
CA LEU A 628 -19.04 29.23 -10.28
C LEU A 628 -17.92 29.92 -9.51
N TYR A 629 -17.39 29.26 -8.50
CA TYR A 629 -16.21 29.67 -7.76
C TYR A 629 -15.14 28.59 -7.88
N PHE A 630 -13.91 29.02 -8.10
CA PHE A 630 -12.71 28.18 -8.18
C PHE A 630 -11.68 28.75 -7.18
N ASP A 631 -11.24 27.91 -6.24
CA ASP A 631 -10.35 28.28 -5.12
C ASP A 631 -10.84 29.51 -4.33
N GLY A 632 -12.16 29.56 -4.10
CA GLY A 632 -12.85 30.66 -3.39
C GLY A 632 -13.05 31.94 -4.22
N GLY A 633 -12.43 32.05 -5.40
CA GLY A 633 -12.63 33.17 -6.33
C GLY A 633 -13.79 32.91 -7.28
N GLN A 634 -14.70 33.88 -7.45
CA GLN A 634 -15.78 33.76 -8.44
C GLN A 634 -15.19 33.85 -9.86
N VAL A 635 -15.51 32.87 -10.71
CA VAL A 635 -15.08 32.80 -12.12
C VAL A 635 -16.27 32.93 -13.08
N GLN A 636 -16.00 33.15 -14.37
CA GLN A 636 -17.02 33.25 -15.40
C GLN A 636 -17.05 31.96 -16.24
N PRO A 637 -18.04 31.08 -16.04
CA PRO A 637 -18.19 29.89 -16.86
C PRO A 637 -18.91 30.17 -18.18
N THR A 638 -18.68 29.32 -19.17
CA THR A 638 -19.55 29.17 -20.35
C THR A 638 -20.81 28.41 -19.94
N ILE A 639 -21.98 28.91 -20.32
CA ILE A 639 -23.28 28.30 -20.02
C ILE A 639 -23.99 28.01 -21.35
N GLN A 640 -24.30 26.75 -21.61
CA GLN A 640 -24.94 26.33 -22.85
C GLN A 640 -26.05 25.29 -22.61
N PRO A 641 -27.09 25.23 -23.47
CA PRO A 641 -28.05 24.13 -23.44
C PRO A 641 -27.35 22.79 -23.70
N ALA A 642 -27.73 21.76 -22.97
CA ALA A 642 -27.35 20.37 -23.21
C ALA A 642 -28.62 19.55 -23.48
N ASN A 643 -28.67 18.85 -24.61
CA ASN A 643 -29.71 17.87 -24.96
C ASN A 643 -31.15 18.37 -24.73
N GLY A 644 -31.42 19.60 -25.19
CA GLY A 644 -32.74 20.23 -25.23
C GLY A 644 -33.27 20.79 -23.90
N THR A 645 -32.99 20.16 -22.75
CA THR A 645 -33.55 20.57 -21.44
C THR A 645 -32.54 20.71 -20.30
N ASN A 646 -31.31 20.20 -20.43
CA ASN A 646 -30.27 20.34 -19.42
C ASN A 646 -29.43 21.61 -19.68
N THR A 647 -28.69 22.06 -18.67
CA THR A 647 -27.77 23.20 -18.78
C THR A 647 -26.34 22.74 -18.49
N LEU A 648 -25.44 22.87 -19.45
CA LEU A 648 -24.01 22.62 -19.24
C LEU A 648 -23.33 23.91 -18.80
N VAL A 649 -22.58 23.82 -17.70
CA VAL A 649 -21.72 24.87 -17.16
C VAL A 649 -20.28 24.38 -17.33
N GLN A 650 -19.44 25.15 -18.02
CA GLN A 650 -18.04 24.79 -18.28
C GLN A 650 -17.11 25.93 -17.90
N TYR A 651 -15.98 25.61 -17.30
CA TYR A 651 -14.92 26.55 -16.98
C TYR A 651 -13.58 25.88 -17.23
N ASP A 652 -12.78 26.51 -18.08
CA ASP A 652 -11.40 26.12 -18.37
C ASP A 652 -10.48 27.01 -17.52
N PRO A 653 -9.82 26.48 -16.46
CA PRO A 653 -8.86 27.24 -15.68
C PRO A 653 -7.72 27.77 -16.56
N PRO A 654 -7.20 28.98 -16.31
CA PRO A 654 -6.15 29.53 -17.15
C PRO A 654 -4.83 28.75 -17.00
N GLY A 655 -4.37 28.15 -18.10
CA GLY A 655 -3.12 27.38 -18.14
C GLY A 655 -3.25 26.01 -17.46
N ILE A 656 -2.12 25.35 -17.22
CA ILE A 656 -2.11 24.06 -16.51
C ILE A 656 -2.05 24.25 -14.99
N LEU A 657 -2.86 23.49 -14.27
CA LEU A 657 -2.88 23.44 -12.81
C LEU A 657 -1.59 22.77 -12.28
N SER A 658 -1.13 23.19 -11.11
CA SER A 658 0.14 22.71 -10.55
C SER A 658 0.12 21.21 -10.22
N SER A 659 1.27 20.54 -10.33
CA SER A 659 1.42 19.14 -9.90
C SER A 659 1.05 18.99 -8.42
N LEU A 660 0.22 17.98 -8.10
CA LEU A 660 -0.30 17.70 -6.75
C LEU A 660 -1.05 18.85 -6.06
N SER A 661 -1.49 19.89 -6.77
CA SER A 661 -2.33 20.92 -6.16
C SER A 661 -3.77 20.43 -5.96
N THR A 662 -4.37 20.88 -4.87
CA THR A 662 -5.77 20.63 -4.54
C THR A 662 -6.58 21.88 -4.83
N HIS A 663 -7.73 21.71 -5.49
CA HIS A 663 -8.60 22.80 -5.92
C HIS A 663 -10.03 22.62 -5.43
N ASP A 664 -10.62 23.71 -4.93
CA ASP A 664 -11.99 23.75 -4.43
C ASP A 664 -12.92 24.38 -5.47
N VAL A 665 -14.03 23.72 -5.78
CA VAL A 665 -15.03 24.20 -6.73
C VAL A 665 -16.39 24.32 -6.05
N GLN A 666 -17.02 25.47 -6.21
CA GLN A 666 -18.38 25.72 -5.74
C GLN A 666 -19.27 26.19 -6.89
N LEU A 667 -20.36 25.48 -7.15
CA LEU A 667 -21.39 25.83 -8.12
C LEU A 667 -22.69 26.20 -7.41
N VAL A 668 -23.14 27.44 -7.59
CA VAL A 668 -24.36 27.98 -6.99
C VAL A 668 -25.37 28.32 -8.08
N PHE A 669 -26.62 27.91 -7.92
CA PHE A 669 -27.73 28.29 -8.82
C PHE A 669 -29.07 28.31 -8.08
N ALA A 670 -30.04 29.03 -8.61
CA ALA A 670 -31.42 29.04 -8.11
C ALA A 670 -32.39 28.44 -9.13
N ASP A 671 -33.50 27.91 -8.62
CA ASP A 671 -34.61 27.43 -9.42
C ASP A 671 -35.67 28.52 -9.69
N ASN A 672 -36.64 28.22 -10.54
CA ASN A 672 -37.78 29.08 -10.85
C ASN A 672 -38.99 28.85 -9.90
N GLY A 673 -38.76 28.25 -8.73
CA GLY A 673 -39.78 28.01 -7.72
C GLY A 673 -40.31 29.29 -7.08
N SER A 674 -41.44 29.19 -6.37
CA SER A 674 -42.00 30.29 -5.58
C SER A 674 -42.28 29.83 -4.14
N PRO A 675 -41.43 30.18 -3.15
CA PRO A 675 -40.18 30.95 -3.28
C PRO A 675 -39.09 30.17 -4.03
N ALA A 676 -38.16 30.90 -4.67
CA ALA A 676 -37.00 30.30 -5.32
C ALA A 676 -36.07 29.66 -4.27
N THR A 677 -35.54 28.50 -4.59
CA THR A 677 -34.58 27.76 -3.76
C THR A 677 -33.20 27.83 -4.40
N THR A 678 -32.20 28.24 -3.62
CA THR A 678 -30.80 28.24 -4.03
C THR A 678 -30.14 26.91 -3.65
N LYS A 679 -29.42 26.32 -4.60
CA LYS A 679 -28.52 25.19 -4.38
C LYS A 679 -27.07 25.62 -4.44
N THR A 680 -26.27 25.04 -3.56
CA THR A 680 -24.81 25.15 -3.54
C THR A 680 -24.25 23.74 -3.61
N ASN A 681 -23.39 23.49 -4.60
CA ASN A 681 -22.75 22.22 -4.84
C ASN A 681 -21.25 22.44 -4.71
N GLU A 682 -20.60 21.63 -3.89
CA GLU A 682 -19.18 21.78 -3.58
C GLU A 682 -18.48 20.46 -3.84
N PHE A 683 -17.31 20.55 -4.44
CA PHE A 683 -16.42 19.41 -4.59
C PHE A 683 -14.97 19.89 -4.65
N GLN A 684 -14.06 18.96 -4.39
CA GLN A 684 -12.63 19.20 -4.38
C GLN A 684 -11.96 18.14 -5.23
N PHE A 685 -10.88 18.53 -5.93
CA PHE A 685 -10.04 17.57 -6.63
C PHE A 685 -8.55 17.87 -6.45
N THR A 686 -7.71 16.84 -6.63
CA THR A 686 -6.25 16.96 -6.64
C THR A 686 -5.67 16.56 -7.99
N VAL A 687 -4.80 17.41 -8.52
CA VAL A 687 -4.09 17.22 -9.80
C VAL A 687 -3.09 16.07 -9.67
N ILE A 688 -2.96 15.27 -10.73
CA ILE A 688 -1.97 14.19 -10.78
C ILE A 688 -0.54 14.71 -10.57
N SER A 689 0.35 13.88 -10.02
CA SER A 689 1.77 14.17 -10.06
C SER A 689 2.26 14.18 -11.51
N TYR A 690 2.83 15.29 -11.95
CA TYR A 690 3.48 15.40 -13.25
C TYR A 690 4.72 16.30 -13.18
N VAL A 691 5.57 16.19 -14.20
CA VAL A 691 6.72 17.07 -14.44
C VAL A 691 6.53 17.74 -15.79
N ASN A 692 6.54 19.06 -15.82
CA ASN A 692 6.56 19.82 -17.07
C ASN A 692 7.97 19.82 -17.65
N LYS A 693 8.21 19.03 -18.70
CA LYS A 693 9.50 18.97 -19.40
C LYS A 693 9.67 20.24 -20.23
N ILE A 694 10.52 21.15 -19.75
CA ILE A 694 10.82 22.41 -20.45
C ILE A 694 11.98 22.17 -21.42
N LEU A 695 11.66 22.13 -22.71
CA LEU A 695 12.62 21.95 -23.79
C LEU A 695 12.87 23.29 -24.50
N PRO A 696 14.12 23.79 -24.54
CA PRO A 696 14.46 24.99 -25.32
C PRO A 696 14.41 24.69 -26.83
N ALA A 697 14.76 25.67 -27.66
CA ALA A 697 14.92 25.42 -29.08
C ALA A 697 15.95 24.30 -29.33
N PRO A 698 15.62 23.28 -30.14
CA PRO A 698 16.52 22.16 -30.40
C PRO A 698 17.77 22.60 -31.18
N ILE A 699 18.89 21.95 -30.91
CA ILE A 699 20.12 21.99 -31.71
C ILE A 699 19.90 21.21 -33.01
N TYR A 700 19.27 20.05 -32.89
CA TYR A 700 18.82 19.20 -33.98
C TYR A 700 17.45 18.63 -33.62
N PHE A 701 16.59 18.48 -34.61
CA PHE A 701 15.22 17.97 -34.45
C PHE A 701 14.79 17.19 -35.69
N GLU A 702 14.16 16.05 -35.47
CA GLU A 702 13.57 15.19 -36.49
C GLU A 702 12.21 14.69 -35.99
N ASN A 703 11.14 15.07 -36.68
CA ASN A 703 9.77 14.66 -36.40
C ASN A 703 9.20 13.71 -37.46
N PHE A 704 10.04 13.21 -38.38
CA PHE A 704 9.72 12.18 -39.38
C PHE A 704 8.65 12.53 -40.43
N GLU A 705 7.90 13.62 -40.26
CA GLU A 705 6.83 14.07 -41.17
C GLU A 705 7.29 14.24 -42.62
N GLY A 706 8.54 14.70 -42.81
CA GLY A 706 9.15 14.90 -44.11
C GLY A 706 9.68 13.64 -44.78
N VAL A 707 9.66 12.48 -44.11
CA VAL A 707 10.23 11.23 -44.61
C VAL A 707 9.19 10.47 -45.44
N THR A 708 9.65 9.85 -46.53
CA THR A 708 8.83 8.93 -47.32
C THR A 708 8.54 7.68 -46.52
N GLU A 709 7.28 7.25 -46.47
CA GLU A 709 6.86 6.02 -45.80
C GLU A 709 7.63 4.79 -46.32
N GLY A 710 8.03 3.89 -45.42
CA GLY A 710 8.96 2.79 -45.69
C GLY A 710 10.44 3.19 -45.75
N GLY A 711 10.75 4.48 -45.65
CA GLY A 711 12.11 5.02 -45.69
C GLY A 711 12.69 5.36 -44.32
N LEU A 712 13.83 6.06 -44.32
CA LEU A 712 14.49 6.61 -43.14
C LEU A 712 14.91 8.07 -43.40
N PRO A 713 15.08 8.90 -42.35
CA PRO A 713 15.59 10.25 -42.53
C PRO A 713 17.01 10.27 -43.14
N PRO A 714 17.41 11.37 -43.80
CA PRO A 714 18.75 11.48 -44.40
C PRO A 714 19.89 11.17 -43.42
N GLY A 715 20.74 10.21 -43.79
CA GLY A 715 21.92 9.82 -43.01
C GLY A 715 21.65 8.82 -41.88
N TRP A 716 20.39 8.47 -41.62
CA TRP A 716 20.03 7.39 -40.71
C TRP A 716 20.17 6.04 -41.41
N ILE A 717 20.56 5.01 -40.65
CA ILE A 717 20.82 3.67 -41.17
C ILE A 717 20.15 2.64 -40.27
N SER A 718 19.39 1.73 -40.86
CA SER A 718 18.83 0.56 -40.19
C SER A 718 19.62 -0.70 -40.57
N THR A 719 19.88 -1.55 -39.59
CA THR A 719 20.45 -2.89 -39.79
C THR A 719 19.68 -3.88 -38.93
N ASN A 720 19.67 -5.15 -39.30
CA ASN A 720 18.96 -6.16 -38.52
C ASN A 720 19.63 -7.55 -38.61
N ASN A 721 19.25 -8.41 -37.68
CA ASN A 721 19.39 -9.85 -37.74
C ASN A 721 18.04 -10.47 -37.36
N THR A 722 17.00 -10.10 -38.11
CA THR A 722 15.61 -10.49 -37.89
C THR A 722 15.22 -11.60 -38.86
N ASP A 723 14.46 -12.58 -38.39
CA ASP A 723 13.96 -13.66 -39.25
C ASP A 723 13.01 -13.12 -40.34
N SER A 724 13.17 -13.61 -41.57
CA SER A 724 12.26 -13.33 -42.69
C SER A 724 11.12 -14.35 -42.70
N ILE A 725 9.89 -13.86 -42.73
CA ILE A 725 8.67 -14.67 -42.51
C ILE A 725 7.78 -14.62 -43.74
N ASN A 726 7.47 -13.42 -44.23
CA ASN A 726 6.86 -13.20 -45.54
C ASN A 726 7.85 -12.44 -46.45
N PRO A 727 8.63 -13.13 -47.30
CA PRO A 727 9.61 -12.45 -48.14
C PRO A 727 8.98 -11.44 -49.11
N GLY A 728 9.60 -10.26 -49.23
CA GLY A 728 9.13 -9.16 -50.07
C GLY A 728 8.69 -7.91 -49.28
N ILE A 729 8.67 -6.75 -49.95
CA ILE A 729 8.33 -5.46 -49.31
C ILE A 729 6.85 -5.17 -49.51
N ASP A 730 6.07 -5.20 -48.42
CA ASP A 730 4.67 -4.78 -48.38
C ASP A 730 4.41 -4.00 -47.08
N LEU A 731 4.12 -2.70 -47.20
CA LEU A 731 3.89 -1.86 -46.02
C LEU A 731 2.55 -2.14 -45.33
N GLY A 732 1.60 -2.79 -46.02
CA GLY A 732 0.33 -3.21 -45.43
C GLY A 732 0.36 -4.61 -44.81
N ASP A 733 1.49 -5.31 -44.88
CA ASP A 733 1.71 -6.59 -44.19
C ASP A 733 2.95 -6.47 -43.28
N PRO A 734 2.77 -6.43 -41.96
CA PRO A 734 3.85 -6.24 -41.03
C PRO A 734 4.68 -7.51 -40.78
N LYS A 735 4.27 -8.63 -41.36
CA LYS A 735 5.08 -9.86 -41.46
C LYS A 735 6.03 -9.81 -42.67
N SER A 736 5.89 -8.80 -43.54
CA SER A 736 6.70 -8.63 -44.74
C SER A 736 8.13 -8.20 -44.46
N ASP A 737 9.05 -8.35 -45.41
CA ASP A 737 10.44 -7.92 -45.24
C ASP A 737 10.61 -6.39 -45.06
N ALA A 738 9.54 -5.60 -45.25
CA ALA A 738 9.57 -4.16 -44.97
C ALA A 738 9.91 -3.85 -43.51
N TYR A 739 9.54 -4.75 -42.59
CA TYR A 739 9.70 -4.61 -41.14
C TYR A 739 10.81 -5.53 -40.57
N LEU A 740 11.80 -5.91 -41.38
CA LEU A 740 12.99 -6.61 -40.86
C LEU A 740 13.83 -5.73 -39.94
N GLY A 741 13.78 -4.42 -40.13
CA GLY A 741 14.40 -3.43 -39.26
C GLY A 741 13.52 -2.17 -39.19
N TRP A 742 14.09 -1.13 -38.60
CA TRP A 742 13.40 0.16 -38.44
C TRP A 742 13.05 0.82 -39.78
N LEU A 743 11.86 1.41 -39.85
CA LEU A 743 11.35 2.22 -40.97
C LEU A 743 10.48 3.37 -40.45
N VAL A 744 10.26 4.41 -41.25
CA VAL A 744 9.20 5.40 -40.98
C VAL A 744 7.87 4.91 -41.54
N ILE A 745 6.84 4.92 -40.71
CA ILE A 745 5.49 4.46 -41.04
C ILE A 745 4.45 5.51 -40.64
N THR A 746 3.29 5.54 -41.32
CA THR A 746 2.19 6.39 -40.89
C THR A 746 1.43 5.80 -39.70
N ARG A 747 0.93 6.70 -38.85
CA ARG A 747 0.07 6.45 -37.71
C ARG A 747 -1.10 5.55 -38.07
N ASP A 748 -1.76 5.80 -39.20
CA ASP A 748 -2.93 5.06 -39.65
C ASP A 748 -2.62 3.64 -40.18
N GLN A 749 -1.36 3.32 -40.50
CA GLN A 749 -0.96 1.96 -40.87
C GLN A 749 -0.69 1.10 -39.63
N VAL A 750 -0.30 1.74 -38.53
CA VAL A 750 -0.09 1.06 -37.24
C VAL A 750 -1.39 1.09 -36.42
N PHE A 751 -2.23 2.12 -36.53
CA PHE A 751 -3.38 2.37 -35.65
C PHE A 751 -4.71 2.35 -36.44
N GLU A 752 -5.77 1.76 -35.89
CA GLU A 752 -7.07 1.65 -36.57
C GLU A 752 -7.64 3.02 -36.99
N ASN A 753 -8.17 3.11 -38.22
CA ASN A 753 -9.05 4.21 -38.62
C ASN A 753 -10.19 3.75 -39.54
N SER A 754 -11.25 4.58 -39.62
CA SER A 754 -12.50 4.28 -40.36
C SER A 754 -12.35 4.10 -41.88
N THR A 755 -11.17 4.33 -42.45
CA THR A 755 -10.91 4.22 -43.89
C THR A 755 -10.09 2.99 -44.27
N ASN A 756 -9.50 2.29 -43.31
CA ASN A 756 -8.70 1.09 -43.54
C ASN A 756 -9.28 -0.08 -42.74
N SER A 757 -10.18 -0.86 -43.35
CA SER A 757 -10.81 -2.04 -42.73
C SER A 757 -9.85 -3.23 -42.54
N PHE A 758 -8.54 -2.98 -42.61
CA PHE A 758 -7.44 -3.89 -42.34
C PHE A 758 -6.40 -3.17 -41.48
N ALA A 759 -6.80 -2.62 -40.32
CA ALA A 759 -5.82 -2.32 -39.28
C ALA A 759 -5.02 -3.59 -39.03
N VAL A 760 -3.69 -3.55 -39.23
CA VAL A 760 -2.92 -4.79 -39.34
C VAL A 760 -2.62 -5.41 -37.98
N TRP A 761 -2.92 -4.68 -36.90
CA TRP A 761 -2.76 -5.07 -35.49
C TRP A 761 -4.13 -5.11 -34.81
N GLU A 762 -4.46 -6.29 -34.27
CA GLU A 762 -5.72 -6.68 -33.59
C GLU A 762 -6.99 -5.88 -33.94
N VAL A 763 -7.97 -6.54 -34.58
CA VAL A 763 -9.31 -5.98 -34.78
C VAL A 763 -9.87 -5.51 -33.43
N ASP A 764 -10.28 -4.23 -33.39
CA ASP A 764 -10.97 -3.49 -32.31
C ASP A 764 -10.11 -2.76 -31.23
N ASP A 765 -8.76 -2.85 -31.17
CA ASP A 765 -7.91 -2.37 -30.03
C ASP A 765 -8.70 -2.29 -28.70
N PRO A 766 -9.39 -3.39 -28.27
CA PRO A 766 -10.30 -3.32 -27.12
C PRO A 766 -9.54 -3.02 -25.81
N ASP A 767 -8.22 -3.00 -25.92
CA ASP A 767 -7.25 -2.97 -24.86
C ASP A 767 -6.60 -1.59 -24.69
N GLY A 768 -6.58 -0.72 -25.69
CA GLY A 768 -6.04 0.64 -25.59
C GLY A 768 -4.50 0.70 -25.61
N ARG A 769 -3.85 -0.29 -26.24
CA ARG A 769 -2.38 -0.40 -26.29
C ARG A 769 -1.74 0.71 -27.09
N VAL A 770 -2.52 1.44 -27.88
CA VAL A 770 -1.99 2.40 -28.86
C VAL A 770 -2.69 3.76 -28.82
N THR A 771 -3.81 3.83 -28.11
CA THR A 771 -4.63 5.04 -27.90
C THR A 771 -4.41 5.68 -26.52
N THR A 772 -3.58 5.08 -25.66
CA THR A 772 -3.28 5.58 -24.32
C THR A 772 -1.84 6.07 -24.18
N ILE A 773 -1.62 6.96 -23.21
CA ILE A 773 -0.33 7.57 -22.88
C ILE A 773 -0.15 7.54 -21.37
N ALA A 774 1.10 7.41 -20.90
CA ALA A 774 1.42 7.53 -19.48
C ALA A 774 0.81 8.84 -18.93
N PRO A 775 0.08 8.80 -17.80
CA PRO A 775 -0.62 9.98 -17.34
C PRO A 775 0.38 11.07 -16.91
N GLY A 776 -0.01 12.33 -17.06
CA GLY A 776 0.83 13.47 -16.68
C GLY A 776 2.02 13.74 -17.60
N GLN A 777 1.98 13.34 -18.88
CA GLN A 777 2.98 13.81 -19.84
C GLN A 777 2.72 15.28 -20.19
N VAL A 778 3.68 16.14 -19.84
CA VAL A 778 3.61 17.58 -20.14
C VAL A 778 4.95 18.05 -20.71
N VAL A 779 4.90 18.71 -21.88
CA VAL A 779 6.05 19.32 -22.54
C VAL A 779 5.75 20.78 -22.81
N ASN A 780 6.63 21.69 -22.38
CA ASN A 780 6.50 23.13 -22.61
C ASN A 780 5.12 23.71 -22.22
N GLY A 781 4.49 23.16 -21.17
CA GLY A 781 3.17 23.59 -20.69
C GLY A 781 1.98 22.99 -21.44
N VAL A 782 2.21 22.09 -22.39
CA VAL A 782 1.16 21.36 -23.14
C VAL A 782 1.04 19.95 -22.57
N VAL A 783 -0.16 19.56 -22.16
CA VAL A 783 -0.47 18.18 -21.77
C VAL A 783 -0.57 17.35 -23.05
N LEU A 784 0.21 16.28 -23.12
CA LEU A 784 0.22 15.42 -24.29
C LEU A 784 -0.91 14.40 -24.22
N THR A 785 -1.53 14.17 -25.37
CA THR A 785 -2.43 13.06 -25.63
C THR A 785 -1.71 12.00 -26.45
N ALA A 786 -2.27 10.79 -26.59
CA ALA A 786 -1.73 9.80 -27.52
C ALA A 786 -1.62 10.34 -28.95
N ALA A 787 -2.53 11.23 -29.37
CA ALA A 787 -2.52 11.87 -30.69
C ALA A 787 -1.29 12.77 -30.91
N ASN A 788 -0.79 13.39 -29.85
CA ASN A 788 0.38 14.29 -29.91
C ASN A 788 1.69 13.63 -29.45
N LEU A 789 1.63 12.39 -28.96
CA LEU A 789 2.84 11.62 -28.69
C LEU A 789 3.45 11.03 -29.98
N MET A 790 2.59 10.57 -30.89
CA MET A 790 2.99 10.00 -32.20
C MET A 790 2.22 10.74 -33.30
N GLU A 791 2.74 11.86 -33.78
CA GLU A 791 2.03 12.72 -34.73
C GLU A 791 2.21 12.22 -36.16
N ASN A 792 1.17 11.65 -36.78
CA ASN A 792 1.11 11.25 -38.19
C ASN A 792 2.19 10.27 -38.72
N LYS A 793 3.50 10.54 -38.67
CA LYS A 793 4.57 9.59 -39.02
C LYS A 793 5.61 9.51 -37.94
N PHE A 794 6.13 8.31 -37.73
CA PHE A 794 7.18 8.07 -36.74
C PHE A 794 8.06 6.91 -37.22
N VAL A 795 9.26 6.79 -36.63
CA VAL A 795 10.13 5.64 -36.91
C VAL A 795 9.76 4.47 -36.00
N TYR A 796 9.69 3.27 -36.57
CA TYR A 796 9.02 2.12 -35.97
C TYR A 796 9.82 0.83 -36.14
N ALA A 797 9.89 0.04 -35.08
CA ALA A 797 10.37 -1.33 -35.07
C ALA A 797 9.26 -2.28 -34.64
N GLU A 798 8.97 -3.28 -35.47
CA GLU A 798 7.89 -4.24 -35.28
C GLU A 798 8.41 -5.57 -34.71
N SER A 799 7.68 -6.20 -33.79
CA SER A 799 8.07 -7.46 -33.18
C SER A 799 6.96 -8.51 -33.07
N ASP A 800 5.80 -8.16 -32.51
CA ASP A 800 4.76 -9.11 -32.06
C ASP A 800 4.34 -10.07 -33.17
N GLU A 801 3.84 -9.53 -34.26
CA GLU A 801 3.12 -10.34 -35.22
C GLU A 801 3.96 -10.94 -36.31
N ARG A 802 5.24 -10.56 -36.35
CA ARG A 802 6.24 -11.31 -37.08
C ARG A 802 6.36 -12.69 -36.46
N GLY A 803 6.59 -12.77 -35.14
CA GLY A 803 7.08 -13.99 -34.51
C GLY A 803 8.52 -14.34 -34.94
N GLY A 804 9.12 -15.40 -34.40
CA GLY A 804 10.55 -15.72 -34.64
C GLY A 804 11.48 -14.79 -33.86
N ASN A 805 12.74 -14.63 -34.28
CA ASN A 805 13.70 -13.72 -33.63
C ASN A 805 13.71 -12.34 -34.31
N GLN A 806 13.59 -11.27 -33.51
CA GLN A 806 13.72 -9.89 -33.99
C GLN A 806 14.95 -9.25 -33.35
N VAL A 807 15.86 -8.72 -34.15
CA VAL A 807 17.02 -7.97 -33.68
C VAL A 807 17.24 -6.80 -34.63
N GLN A 808 16.80 -5.61 -34.23
CA GLN A 808 16.66 -4.44 -35.08
C GLN A 808 17.47 -3.28 -34.51
N MET A 809 18.28 -2.64 -35.35
CA MET A 809 19.17 -1.56 -34.96
C MET A 809 18.96 -0.34 -35.84
N LEU A 810 18.92 0.84 -35.24
CA LEU A 810 18.81 2.11 -35.93
C LEU A 810 19.92 3.05 -35.48
N PHE A 811 20.57 3.69 -36.44
CA PHE A 811 21.72 4.56 -36.24
C PHE A 811 21.44 5.95 -36.79
N SER A 812 21.71 6.98 -36.00
CA SER A 812 21.66 8.37 -36.47
C SER A 812 22.90 8.74 -37.28
N PRO A 813 22.91 9.86 -38.04
CA PRO A 813 24.16 10.45 -38.53
C PRO A 813 25.02 11.00 -37.36
N ASN A 814 26.22 11.46 -37.70
CA ASN A 814 27.05 12.23 -36.77
C ASN A 814 26.52 13.67 -36.63
N TYR A 815 26.29 14.10 -35.39
CA TYR A 815 25.97 15.47 -35.03
C TYR A 815 27.21 16.20 -34.50
N ASP A 816 27.46 17.40 -35.03
CA ASP A 816 28.53 18.29 -34.55
C ASP A 816 27.98 19.17 -33.42
N LEU A 817 28.39 18.85 -32.18
CA LEU A 817 28.01 19.57 -30.97
C LEU A 817 29.16 20.44 -30.44
N THR A 818 30.11 20.82 -31.30
CA THR A 818 31.18 21.76 -30.96
C THR A 818 30.62 23.10 -30.48
N GLY A 819 31.13 23.59 -29.35
CA GLY A 819 30.66 24.82 -28.72
C GLY A 819 29.30 24.71 -27.99
N LYS A 820 28.73 23.51 -27.89
CA LYS A 820 27.51 23.23 -27.10
C LYS A 820 27.89 22.59 -25.76
N SER A 821 27.04 22.79 -24.75
CA SER A 821 27.22 22.23 -23.40
C SER A 821 25.87 21.93 -22.76
N ASN A 822 25.88 21.15 -21.68
CA ASN A 822 24.68 20.64 -21.01
C ASN A 822 23.74 19.97 -22.01
N LEU A 823 24.26 18.97 -22.71
CA LEU A 823 23.54 18.30 -23.77
C LEU A 823 22.56 17.27 -23.23
N TRP A 824 21.38 17.24 -23.84
CA TRP A 824 20.30 16.29 -23.56
C TRP A 824 19.73 15.74 -24.86
N VAL A 825 19.23 14.52 -24.82
CA VAL A 825 18.38 13.93 -25.85
C VAL A 825 16.95 13.86 -25.32
N SER A 826 15.98 14.24 -26.15
CA SER A 826 14.56 14.01 -25.90
C SER A 826 13.93 13.34 -27.11
N PHE A 827 12.96 12.46 -26.88
CA PHE A 827 12.13 11.88 -27.93
C PHE A 827 10.80 11.43 -27.33
N HIS A 828 9.77 11.36 -28.17
CA HIS A 828 8.53 10.68 -27.83
C HIS A 828 8.72 9.18 -28.06
N SER A 829 8.33 8.37 -27.07
CA SER A 829 8.47 6.92 -27.08
C SER A 829 7.10 6.29 -26.96
N SER A 830 6.78 5.39 -27.88
CA SER A 830 5.63 4.48 -27.79
C SER A 830 6.22 3.08 -27.83
N TYR A 831 6.46 2.53 -26.65
CA TYR A 831 7.04 1.21 -26.47
C TYR A 831 6.06 0.35 -25.70
N VAL A 832 5.82 -0.85 -26.23
CA VAL A 832 5.12 -1.93 -25.55
C VAL A 832 6.03 -3.14 -25.68
N GLN A 833 6.09 -3.95 -24.64
CA GLN A 833 7.07 -5.00 -24.51
C GLN A 833 6.43 -6.28 -23.95
N ASN A 834 7.05 -7.42 -24.21
CA ASN A 834 6.70 -8.73 -23.66
C ASN A 834 7.80 -9.15 -22.66
N GLN A 835 7.69 -10.31 -21.98
CA GLN A 835 8.70 -10.69 -20.96
C GLN A 835 10.12 -10.99 -21.51
N ASP A 836 10.32 -11.06 -22.83
CA ASP A 836 11.52 -11.62 -23.46
C ASP A 836 12.30 -10.64 -24.35
N ASP A 837 12.06 -9.32 -24.19
CA ASP A 837 12.71 -8.30 -25.02
C ASP A 837 13.51 -7.23 -24.28
N ILE A 838 14.33 -6.55 -25.08
CA ILE A 838 15.08 -5.37 -24.71
C ILE A 838 14.91 -4.29 -25.77
N ALA A 839 14.65 -3.08 -25.31
CA ALA A 839 14.81 -1.86 -26.08
C ALA A 839 15.90 -0.97 -25.46
N ALA A 840 16.82 -0.46 -26.27
CA ALA A 840 17.99 0.28 -25.79
C ALA A 840 18.27 1.53 -26.62
N LEU A 841 18.72 2.60 -25.93
CA LEU A 841 19.34 3.77 -26.52
C LEU A 841 20.76 3.95 -25.98
N GLU A 842 21.70 4.14 -26.90
CA GLU A 842 23.11 4.41 -26.63
C GLU A 842 23.60 5.58 -27.49
N TYR A 843 24.70 6.21 -27.07
CA TYR A 843 25.37 7.24 -27.87
C TYR A 843 26.88 7.03 -27.92
N SER A 844 27.48 7.56 -28.98
CA SER A 844 28.93 7.59 -29.20
C SER A 844 29.40 9.03 -29.31
N ILE A 845 30.64 9.30 -28.89
CA ILE A 845 31.30 10.60 -29.00
C ILE A 845 32.48 10.60 -29.99
N ASP A 846 32.70 9.47 -30.67
CA ASP A 846 33.81 9.21 -31.58
C ASP A 846 33.36 8.54 -32.90
N GLY A 847 32.10 8.76 -33.28
CA GLY A 847 31.54 8.29 -34.54
C GLY A 847 31.31 6.77 -34.60
N GLY A 848 30.92 6.17 -33.48
CA GLY A 848 30.51 4.76 -33.37
C GLY A 848 31.65 3.80 -32.99
N THR A 849 32.81 4.31 -32.58
CA THR A 849 33.93 3.45 -32.15
C THR A 849 33.71 2.92 -30.73
N ASN A 850 33.25 3.79 -29.82
CA ASN A 850 32.85 3.44 -28.46
C ASN A 850 31.43 3.91 -28.17
N TRP A 851 30.70 3.14 -27.38
CA TRP A 851 29.31 3.38 -27.03
C TRP A 851 29.12 3.60 -25.53
N LEU A 852 28.23 4.53 -25.19
CA LEU A 852 27.88 4.97 -23.85
C LEU A 852 26.37 4.77 -23.65
N PRO A 853 25.94 4.37 -22.43
CA PRO A 853 24.53 4.10 -22.15
C PRO A 853 23.67 5.37 -22.10
N VAL A 854 22.40 5.25 -22.48
CA VAL A 854 21.36 6.26 -22.23
C VAL A 854 20.15 5.63 -21.54
N LEU A 855 19.62 4.53 -22.09
CA LEU A 855 18.43 3.87 -21.59
C LEU A 855 18.44 2.39 -22.01
N TYR A 856 18.17 1.47 -21.08
CA TYR A 856 17.93 0.06 -21.34
C TYR A 856 16.60 -0.34 -20.71
N MET A 857 15.64 -0.74 -21.52
CA MET A 857 14.27 -1.08 -21.12
C MET A 857 14.13 -2.60 -21.13
N LEU A 858 13.66 -3.15 -20.00
CA LEU A 858 13.52 -4.58 -19.74
C LEU A 858 12.29 -4.80 -18.87
N ASP A 859 11.71 -6.01 -18.92
CA ASP A 859 10.66 -6.40 -17.98
C ASP A 859 11.14 -6.39 -16.52
N GLY A 860 10.24 -5.93 -15.64
CA GLY A 860 10.52 -5.72 -14.23
C GLY A 860 11.06 -6.97 -13.51
N PRO A 861 10.47 -8.17 -13.71
CA PRO A 861 10.98 -9.44 -13.21
C PRO A 861 12.40 -9.79 -13.66
N ASP A 862 12.86 -9.30 -14.82
CA ASP A 862 14.20 -9.60 -15.35
C ASP A 862 15.29 -8.65 -14.84
N VAL A 863 14.86 -7.55 -14.22
CA VAL A 863 15.76 -6.64 -13.52
C VAL A 863 16.12 -7.22 -12.15
N ILE A 864 17.22 -7.97 -12.12
CA ILE A 864 17.84 -8.56 -10.94
C ILE A 864 18.37 -7.49 -9.99
N ARG A 865 18.17 -7.73 -8.71
CA ARG A 865 18.54 -6.81 -7.63
C ARG A 865 19.32 -7.53 -6.56
N PHE A 866 20.25 -6.79 -5.96
CA PHE A 866 20.87 -7.19 -4.70
C PHE A 866 19.85 -7.16 -3.55
N PRO A 867 20.13 -7.82 -2.41
CA PRO A 867 19.23 -7.80 -1.24
C PRO A 867 18.92 -6.39 -0.70
N ASP A 868 19.73 -5.38 -1.02
CA ASP A 868 19.51 -3.97 -0.66
C ASP A 868 18.56 -3.23 -1.62
N GLY A 869 18.08 -3.90 -2.67
CA GLY A 869 17.16 -3.36 -3.68
C GLY A 869 17.82 -2.66 -4.87
N THR A 870 19.15 -2.51 -4.89
CA THR A 870 19.88 -1.92 -6.02
C THR A 870 19.96 -2.89 -7.19
N VAL A 871 19.94 -2.38 -8.44
CA VAL A 871 19.97 -3.21 -9.65
C VAL A 871 21.34 -3.86 -9.83
N ASP A 872 21.40 -5.18 -10.01
CA ASP A 872 22.59 -5.93 -10.40
C ASP A 872 22.68 -5.97 -11.93
N ALA A 873 23.30 -4.94 -12.50
CA ALA A 873 23.34 -4.76 -13.95
C ALA A 873 24.16 -5.85 -14.66
N VAL A 874 25.19 -6.37 -14.01
CA VAL A 874 26.03 -7.43 -14.59
C VAL A 874 25.21 -8.70 -14.72
N THR A 875 24.52 -9.13 -13.65
CA THR A 875 23.69 -10.33 -13.71
C THR A 875 22.52 -10.14 -14.67
N THR A 876 21.79 -9.01 -14.61
CA THR A 876 20.69 -8.74 -15.55
C THR A 876 21.11 -8.84 -17.01
N LEU A 877 22.25 -8.29 -17.39
CA LEU A 877 22.66 -8.24 -18.81
C LEU A 877 23.42 -9.47 -19.29
N THR A 878 23.99 -10.29 -18.39
CA THR A 878 24.80 -11.47 -18.79
C THR A 878 24.09 -12.81 -18.59
N ARG A 879 23.00 -12.82 -17.80
CA ARG A 879 22.15 -14.00 -17.65
C ARG A 879 21.40 -14.26 -18.95
N VAL A 880 21.34 -15.53 -19.36
CA VAL A 880 20.39 -15.98 -20.37
C VAL A 880 19.04 -16.13 -19.68
N ASP A 881 18.04 -15.39 -20.15
CA ASP A 881 16.75 -15.35 -19.51
C ASP A 881 15.98 -16.68 -19.67
N PRO A 882 15.35 -17.22 -18.60
CA PRO A 882 14.50 -18.41 -18.72
C PRO A 882 13.34 -18.24 -19.72
N ASP A 883 12.88 -17.02 -19.99
CA ASP A 883 11.81 -16.74 -20.95
C ASP A 883 12.32 -16.70 -22.40
N ASN A 884 13.61 -16.97 -22.60
CA ASN A 884 14.27 -17.28 -23.87
C ASN A 884 14.26 -16.13 -24.88
N THR A 885 15.01 -15.06 -24.56
CA THR A 885 15.28 -13.90 -25.43
C THR A 885 15.72 -14.32 -26.85
N ALA A 886 15.72 -13.38 -27.80
CA ALA A 886 16.16 -13.62 -29.16
C ALA A 886 17.44 -14.50 -29.23
N PHE A 887 17.38 -15.53 -30.07
CA PHE A 887 18.40 -16.56 -30.26
C PHE A 887 18.85 -17.30 -28.98
N GLY A 888 18.09 -17.24 -27.89
CA GLY A 888 18.42 -17.84 -26.59
C GLY A 888 19.66 -17.22 -25.95
N THR A 889 19.91 -15.93 -26.18
CA THR A 889 21.10 -15.23 -25.67
C THR A 889 20.79 -14.40 -24.42
N SER A 890 21.76 -13.67 -23.90
CA SER A 890 21.55 -12.71 -22.80
C SER A 890 21.23 -11.32 -23.38
N TYR A 891 20.42 -10.50 -22.69
CA TYR A 891 20.10 -9.13 -23.15
C TYR A 891 21.33 -8.28 -23.50
N GLY A 892 22.43 -8.48 -22.79
CA GLY A 892 23.70 -7.80 -23.04
C GLY A 892 24.33 -8.07 -24.41
N ALA A 893 23.84 -9.07 -25.17
CA ALA A 893 24.27 -9.32 -26.54
C ALA A 893 23.80 -8.23 -27.53
N TYR A 894 22.79 -7.44 -27.15
CA TYR A 894 22.17 -6.44 -28.03
C TYR A 894 22.59 -5.00 -27.73
N ILE A 895 23.36 -4.78 -26.67
CA ILE A 895 23.93 -3.47 -26.33
C ILE A 895 25.40 -3.40 -26.77
N ALA A 896 25.92 -2.19 -26.97
CA ALA A 896 27.30 -1.97 -27.41
C ALA A 896 28.18 -1.37 -26.30
N ALA A 897 27.60 -0.75 -25.28
CA ALA A 897 28.35 -0.26 -24.13
C ALA A 897 28.97 -1.43 -23.32
N PRO A 898 30.17 -1.25 -22.74
CA PRO A 898 30.79 -2.29 -21.91
C PRO A 898 29.92 -2.66 -20.70
N ILE A 899 29.56 -3.94 -20.59
CA ILE A 899 28.77 -4.44 -19.46
C ILE A 899 29.57 -4.31 -18.16
N SER A 900 29.05 -3.53 -17.23
CA SER A 900 29.59 -3.35 -15.89
C SER A 900 28.49 -2.89 -14.95
N GLN A 901 28.76 -2.92 -13.65
CA GLN A 901 27.81 -2.44 -12.64
C GLN A 901 27.46 -0.95 -12.80
N ALA A 902 28.29 -0.17 -13.51
CA ALA A 902 28.01 1.22 -13.83
C ALA A 902 26.78 1.42 -14.75
N LEU A 903 26.27 0.35 -15.38
CA LEU A 903 25.06 0.41 -16.19
C LEU A 903 23.77 0.42 -15.37
N ALA A 904 23.83 0.11 -14.06
CA ALA A 904 22.64 0.01 -13.20
C ALA A 904 21.69 1.23 -13.25
N PRO A 905 22.15 2.49 -13.29
CA PRO A 905 21.26 3.65 -13.38
C PRO A 905 20.54 3.81 -14.72
N TYR A 906 20.99 3.10 -15.76
CA TYR A 906 20.45 3.20 -17.12
C TYR A 906 19.44 2.07 -17.42
N ILE A 907 19.37 1.06 -16.55
CA ILE A 907 18.38 -0.02 -16.65
C ILE A 907 17.05 0.47 -16.06
N SER A 908 16.10 0.72 -16.96
CA SER A 908 14.73 1.10 -16.65
C SER A 908 13.84 -0.13 -16.72
N ARG A 909 13.34 -0.58 -15.57
CA ARG A 909 12.25 -1.56 -15.53
C ARG A 909 11.03 -1.02 -16.27
N ARG A 910 10.40 -1.83 -17.10
CA ARG A 910 9.10 -1.61 -17.73
C ARG A 910 8.13 -2.68 -17.23
N VAL A 911 6.84 -2.46 -17.48
CA VAL A 911 5.79 -3.39 -17.07
C VAL A 911 5.40 -4.23 -18.28
N ASN A 912 5.47 -5.54 -18.16
CA ASN A 912 5.02 -6.48 -19.19
C ASN A 912 3.58 -6.17 -19.65
N ASP A 913 3.36 -6.16 -20.98
CA ASP A 913 2.07 -5.90 -21.62
C ASP A 913 1.36 -4.59 -21.19
N ASP A 914 2.11 -3.62 -20.61
CA ASP A 914 1.51 -2.37 -20.16
C ASP A 914 1.30 -1.39 -21.31
N LYS A 915 0.10 -0.85 -21.33
CA LYS A 915 -0.49 -0.14 -22.45
C LYS A 915 -0.21 1.36 -22.43
N ALA A 916 0.26 1.88 -21.29
CA ALA A 916 0.39 3.31 -21.04
C ALA A 916 1.76 3.71 -20.46
N GLU A 917 2.34 2.91 -19.55
CA GLU A 917 3.53 3.25 -18.76
C GLU A 917 4.73 3.68 -19.61
N SER A 918 4.91 3.02 -20.75
CA SER A 918 6.02 3.22 -21.68
C SER A 918 5.69 4.13 -22.86
N HIS A 919 4.47 4.65 -22.91
CA HIS A 919 4.03 5.68 -23.84
C HIS A 919 4.29 7.05 -23.23
N ARG A 920 5.48 7.61 -23.45
CA ARG A 920 5.92 8.81 -22.75
C ARG A 920 7.01 9.58 -23.47
N VAL A 921 7.24 10.80 -22.98
CA VAL A 921 8.37 11.62 -23.42
C VAL A 921 9.60 11.22 -22.62
N GLU A 922 10.61 10.73 -23.31
CA GLU A 922 11.91 10.39 -22.76
C GLU A 922 12.84 11.60 -22.83
N LEU A 923 13.62 11.86 -21.77
CA LEU A 923 14.54 13.00 -21.66
C LEU A 923 15.76 12.61 -20.80
N PHE A 924 16.94 12.55 -21.42
CA PHE A 924 18.17 12.08 -20.77
C PHE A 924 19.36 13.01 -20.96
N PRO A 925 20.22 13.19 -19.94
CA PRO A 925 21.44 13.96 -20.07
C PRO A 925 22.52 13.17 -20.82
N LEU A 926 23.36 13.87 -21.57
CA LEU A 926 24.48 13.34 -22.35
C LEU A 926 25.81 13.94 -21.86
N PRO A 927 26.26 13.61 -20.64
CA PRO A 927 27.32 14.35 -19.95
C PRO A 927 28.68 14.34 -20.67
N LEU A 928 28.94 13.36 -21.55
CA LEU A 928 30.20 13.25 -22.29
C LEU A 928 30.12 13.80 -23.73
N ALA A 929 28.93 14.20 -24.18
CA ALA A 929 28.72 14.74 -25.53
C ALA A 929 29.15 16.21 -25.66
N ASP A 930 29.41 16.89 -24.54
CA ASP A 930 29.77 18.31 -24.52
C ASP A 930 30.99 18.59 -25.39
N ASN A 931 30.84 19.57 -26.29
CA ASN A 931 31.87 20.02 -27.22
C ASN A 931 32.45 18.90 -28.13
N LYS A 932 31.65 17.88 -28.46
CA LYS A 932 32.07 16.76 -29.33
C LYS A 932 31.59 16.95 -30.77
N PRO A 933 32.45 16.73 -31.77
CA PRO A 933 32.11 16.95 -33.19
C PRO A 933 31.47 15.74 -33.89
N LYS A 934 31.43 14.57 -33.24
CA LYS A 934 31.00 13.29 -33.83
C LYS A 934 30.12 12.51 -32.87
N VAL A 935 28.99 13.11 -32.51
CA VAL A 935 28.01 12.46 -31.63
C VAL A 935 27.02 11.67 -32.46
N MET A 936 26.82 10.41 -32.13
CA MET A 936 25.97 9.48 -32.89
C MET A 936 25.13 8.64 -31.93
N PHE A 937 23.90 8.29 -32.33
CA PHE A 937 22.97 7.51 -31.51
C PHE A 937 22.69 6.16 -32.13
N ARG A 938 22.41 5.18 -31.26
CA ARG A 938 22.03 3.82 -31.60
C ARG A 938 20.80 3.42 -30.80
N PHE A 939 19.74 3.07 -31.50
CA PHE A 939 18.57 2.41 -30.94
C PHE A 939 18.65 0.91 -31.26
N ALA A 940 18.31 0.08 -30.30
CA ALA A 940 18.22 -1.36 -30.47
C ALA A 940 16.86 -1.84 -29.95
N GLN A 941 16.22 -2.74 -30.68
CA GLN A 941 15.09 -3.54 -30.20
C GLN A 941 15.43 -5.00 -30.49
N ALA A 942 15.30 -5.88 -29.50
CA ALA A 942 15.54 -7.30 -29.68
C ALA A 942 14.63 -8.14 -28.79
N GLY A 943 14.01 -9.18 -29.35
CA GLY A 943 13.05 -10.04 -28.65
C GLY A 943 12.43 -11.10 -29.54
N THR A 944 11.36 -11.72 -29.04
CA THR A 944 10.59 -12.77 -29.69
C THR A 944 9.09 -12.50 -29.50
N ALA A 945 8.43 -11.97 -30.54
CA ALA A 945 7.01 -11.57 -30.46
C ALA A 945 6.73 -10.57 -29.32
N SER A 946 7.47 -9.46 -29.34
CA SER A 946 7.54 -8.53 -28.21
C SER A 946 6.99 -7.13 -28.53
N TRP A 947 5.79 -7.09 -29.11
CA TRP A 947 5.07 -5.87 -29.51
C TRP A 947 5.86 -4.97 -30.45
N TYR A 948 6.26 -3.77 -30.03
CA TYR A 948 6.87 -2.79 -30.92
C TYR A 948 7.57 -1.65 -30.18
N TRP A 949 8.39 -0.89 -30.91
CA TRP A 949 8.89 0.41 -30.45
C TRP A 949 8.79 1.49 -31.54
N GLY A 950 7.96 2.50 -31.28
CA GLY A 950 7.85 3.74 -32.06
C GLY A 950 8.58 4.91 -31.41
N ILE A 951 9.23 5.73 -32.22
CA ILE A 951 9.94 6.95 -31.81
C ILE A 951 9.51 8.12 -32.70
N ASP A 952 9.18 9.23 -32.07
CA ASP A 952 8.83 10.49 -32.72
C ASP A 952 9.53 11.68 -32.02
N ASP A 953 9.52 12.87 -32.63
CA ASP A 953 10.06 14.11 -32.08
C ASP A 953 11.48 13.97 -31.47
N PHE A 954 12.39 13.29 -32.19
CA PHE A 954 13.77 13.13 -31.76
C PHE A 954 14.52 14.47 -31.81
N GLY A 955 15.01 14.92 -30.65
CA GLY A 955 15.70 16.20 -30.53
C GLY A 955 16.92 16.18 -29.61
N LEU A 956 17.90 17.02 -29.96
CA LEU A 956 19.08 17.31 -29.15
C LEU A 956 19.00 18.74 -28.62
N TYR A 957 19.24 18.92 -27.32
CA TYR A 957 19.00 20.19 -26.64
C TYR A 957 20.20 20.58 -25.79
N SER A 958 20.48 21.90 -25.73
CA SER A 958 21.29 22.48 -24.66
C SER A 958 20.33 22.97 -23.57
N ILE A 959 20.09 22.14 -22.56
CA ILE A 959 19.22 22.49 -21.43
C ILE A 959 20.12 23.03 -20.32
N PRO A 960 20.03 24.32 -19.94
CA PRO A 960 20.87 24.88 -18.89
C PRO A 960 20.79 24.03 -17.62
N SER A 961 21.94 23.76 -17.00
CA SER A 961 22.01 23.11 -15.69
C SER A 961 21.13 23.85 -14.69
N VAL A 962 19.98 23.26 -14.37
CA VAL A 962 19.18 23.64 -13.20
C VAL A 962 19.77 22.92 -11.99
N SER A 963 19.98 23.63 -10.89
CA SER A 963 20.59 23.05 -9.70
C SER A 963 19.75 21.87 -9.18
N SER A 964 20.26 20.64 -9.30
CA SER A 964 19.69 19.42 -8.72
C SER A 964 19.75 19.36 -7.19
N GLN A 965 20.32 20.38 -6.53
CA GLN A 965 20.31 20.49 -5.08
C GLN A 965 18.90 20.82 -4.58
N PRO A 966 18.37 20.09 -3.57
CA PRO A 966 17.13 20.47 -2.90
C PRO A 966 17.22 21.90 -2.34
N ILE A 967 16.09 22.60 -2.23
CA ILE A 967 16.06 23.96 -1.68
C ILE A 967 16.59 23.93 -0.25
N GLN A 968 17.73 24.59 -0.02
CA GLN A 968 18.33 24.80 1.29
C GLN A 968 18.08 26.24 1.73
N LEU A 969 17.33 26.42 2.80
CA LEU A 969 16.95 27.73 3.32
C LEU A 969 17.94 28.22 4.37
N THR A 970 18.26 29.51 4.33
CA THR A 970 18.85 30.25 5.43
C THR A 970 17.96 31.43 5.74
N SER A 971 17.85 31.79 7.01
CA SER A 971 17.04 32.95 7.42
C SER A 971 17.83 33.82 8.39
N ALA A 972 17.59 35.12 8.28
CA ALA A 972 18.20 36.13 9.13
C ALA A 972 17.16 37.18 9.53
N ARG A 973 17.23 37.66 10.76
CA ARG A 973 16.43 38.80 11.20
C ARG A 973 17.16 40.09 10.82
N SER A 974 16.45 41.02 10.17
CA SER A 974 16.92 42.38 9.89
C SER A 974 15.93 43.38 10.48
N GLY A 975 16.23 43.90 11.68
CA GLY A 975 15.29 44.77 12.40
C GLY A 975 13.97 44.08 12.76
N THR A 976 12.85 44.56 12.20
CA THR A 976 11.51 43.98 12.33
C THR A 976 11.18 42.93 11.26
N ASP A 977 12.07 42.75 10.29
CA ASP A 977 11.84 41.96 9.08
C ASP A 977 12.57 40.61 9.15
N LEU A 978 12.06 39.63 8.41
CA LEU A 978 12.68 38.33 8.20
C LEU A 978 13.21 38.24 6.77
N VAL A 979 14.51 38.10 6.61
CA VAL A 979 15.16 37.84 5.33
C VAL A 979 15.35 36.34 5.18
N ILE A 980 14.86 35.76 4.08
CA ILE A 980 15.00 34.35 3.75
C ILE A 980 15.83 34.27 2.47
N ASN A 981 16.95 33.54 2.52
CA ASN A 981 17.77 33.23 1.35
C ASN A 981 17.75 31.72 1.10
N TRP A 982 17.94 31.29 -0.15
CA TRP A 982 18.04 29.87 -0.46
C TRP A 982 19.02 29.54 -1.57
N THR A 983 19.49 28.30 -1.58
CA THR A 983 20.22 27.69 -2.69
C THR A 983 19.49 26.44 -3.15
N GLY A 984 19.58 26.09 -4.43
CA GLY A 984 18.89 24.91 -4.98
C GLY A 984 17.44 25.15 -5.38
N GLY A 985 16.80 24.09 -5.89
CA GLY A 985 15.43 24.09 -6.44
C GLY A 985 15.30 24.66 -7.86
N GLN A 986 14.15 24.42 -8.47
CA GLN A 986 13.76 24.96 -9.78
C GLN A 986 12.74 26.08 -9.60
N GLY A 987 12.95 27.22 -10.26
CA GLY A 987 11.99 28.33 -10.25
C GLY A 987 10.85 28.13 -11.27
N PRO A 988 9.77 28.92 -11.26
CA PRO A 988 9.61 30.13 -10.46
C PRO A 988 9.44 29.82 -8.97
N PHE A 989 10.09 30.62 -8.13
CA PHE A 989 9.97 30.48 -6.69
C PHE A 989 8.82 31.35 -6.18
N THR A 990 8.04 30.83 -5.23
CA THR A 990 7.02 31.63 -4.53
C THR A 990 7.20 31.49 -3.04
N LEU A 991 7.09 32.60 -2.31
CA LEU A 991 7.00 32.59 -0.85
C LEU A 991 5.57 32.21 -0.46
N GLN A 992 5.42 31.21 0.40
CA GLN A 992 4.13 30.84 0.95
C GLN A 992 4.10 30.99 2.47
N ARG A 993 2.92 31.25 3.03
CA ARG A 993 2.68 31.39 4.46
C ARG A 993 1.48 30.55 4.92
N ARG A 994 1.53 30.08 6.17
CA ARG A 994 0.39 29.57 6.93
C ARG A 994 0.44 30.03 8.39
N ALA A 995 -0.69 29.94 9.10
CA ALA A 995 -0.80 30.40 10.48
C ALA A 995 -0.30 29.37 11.52
N ASP A 996 -0.37 28.07 11.20
CA ASP A 996 -0.03 26.96 12.09
C ASP A 996 0.71 25.84 11.34
N LEU A 997 1.15 24.78 12.04
CA LEU A 997 1.79 23.61 11.42
C LEU A 997 0.82 22.47 11.10
N ASN A 998 -0.50 22.67 11.24
CA ASN A 998 -1.48 21.64 10.94
C ASN A 998 -1.45 21.28 9.45
N ALA A 999 -1.42 19.98 9.13
CA ALA A 999 -1.38 19.49 7.75
C ALA A 999 -2.66 19.82 6.96
N SER A 1000 -3.79 20.04 7.63
CA SER A 1000 -5.05 20.42 6.98
C SER A 1000 -5.15 21.90 6.60
N THR A 1001 -4.22 22.75 7.06
CA THR A 1001 -4.22 24.19 6.77
C THR A 1001 -3.40 24.46 5.50
N ALA A 1002 -4.07 24.90 4.43
CA ALA A 1002 -3.43 25.17 3.14
C ALA A 1002 -2.38 26.30 3.21
N TRP A 1003 -1.29 26.14 2.45
CA TRP A 1003 -0.29 27.19 2.25
C TRP A 1003 -0.83 28.26 1.31
N GLN A 1004 -0.65 29.53 1.67
CA GLN A 1004 -1.10 30.68 0.89
C GLN A 1004 0.10 31.41 0.29
N ASP A 1005 0.02 31.78 -0.99
CA ASP A 1005 1.06 32.58 -1.63
C ASP A 1005 1.14 33.98 -1.01
N VAL A 1006 2.37 34.44 -0.75
CA VAL A 1006 2.67 35.75 -0.18
C VAL A 1006 3.53 36.52 -1.17
N GLY A 1007 2.87 37.28 -2.04
CA GLY A 1007 3.51 38.03 -3.13
C GLY A 1007 3.53 37.26 -4.45
N GLY A 1008 4.28 37.78 -5.43
CA GLY A 1008 4.43 37.16 -6.76
C GLY A 1008 5.66 36.26 -6.87
N ALA A 1009 5.89 35.74 -8.07
CA ALA A 1009 7.08 34.95 -8.39
C ALA A 1009 8.37 35.73 -8.07
N ILE A 1010 9.33 35.04 -7.45
CA ILE A 1010 10.59 35.59 -7.00
C ILE A 1010 11.65 35.26 -8.05
N SER A 1011 12.26 36.30 -8.62
CA SER A 1011 13.26 36.21 -9.69
C SER A 1011 14.69 35.97 -9.21
N GLY A 1012 14.88 35.79 -7.89
CA GLY A 1012 16.18 35.55 -7.27
C GLY A 1012 16.07 34.56 -6.12
N ASN A 1013 17.13 34.51 -5.32
CA ASN A 1013 17.32 33.52 -4.25
C ASN A 1013 17.17 34.13 -2.84
N THR A 1014 16.47 35.27 -2.75
CA THR A 1014 16.24 35.99 -1.51
C THR A 1014 14.86 36.65 -1.50
N VAL A 1015 14.20 36.67 -0.35
CA VAL A 1015 12.95 37.39 -0.12
C VAL A 1015 12.94 37.98 1.29
N THR A 1016 12.39 39.19 1.42
CA THR A 1016 12.22 39.86 2.72
C THR A 1016 10.75 39.91 3.10
N VAL A 1017 10.42 39.37 4.26
CA VAL A 1017 9.10 39.46 4.88
C VAL A 1017 9.11 40.64 5.85
N ASN A 1018 8.47 41.73 5.45
CA ASN A 1018 8.41 42.95 6.24
C ASN A 1018 7.55 42.76 7.50
N ASN A 1019 8.01 43.30 8.64
CA ASN A 1019 7.34 43.25 9.94
C ASN A 1019 7.03 41.84 10.46
N ALA A 1020 7.78 40.81 10.03
CA ALA A 1020 7.56 39.42 10.44
C ALA A 1020 7.58 39.21 11.98
N PHE A 1021 8.26 40.09 12.72
CA PHE A 1021 8.41 39.99 14.17
C PHE A 1021 7.54 40.98 14.98
N THR A 1022 6.79 41.84 14.30
CA THR A 1022 5.90 42.85 14.92
C THR A 1022 4.47 42.82 14.39
N GLY A 1023 4.21 42.07 13.31
CA GLY A 1023 2.90 41.82 12.71
C GLY A 1023 2.34 40.41 12.95
N LEU A 1024 1.46 39.95 12.06
CA LEU A 1024 0.82 38.62 12.12
C LEU A 1024 1.85 37.49 11.94
N GLN A 1025 2.16 36.77 13.02
CA GLN A 1025 3.08 35.64 13.03
C GLN A 1025 2.58 34.50 12.11
N GLY A 1026 3.50 33.71 11.58
CA GLY A 1026 3.18 32.56 10.73
C GLY A 1026 4.42 31.74 10.35
N TYR A 1027 4.18 30.61 9.70
CA TYR A 1027 5.20 29.74 9.13
C TYR A 1027 5.36 30.06 7.65
N TYR A 1028 6.60 30.10 7.16
CA TYR A 1028 6.93 30.45 5.79
C TYR A 1028 7.68 29.32 5.09
N ARG A 1029 7.46 29.15 3.77
CA ARG A 1029 8.27 28.26 2.92
C ARG A 1029 8.53 28.89 1.56
N ILE A 1030 9.57 28.44 0.88
CA ILE A 1030 9.80 28.71 -0.54
C ILE A 1030 9.33 27.49 -1.33
N LYS A 1031 8.42 27.70 -2.28
CA LYS A 1031 7.97 26.70 -3.25
C LYS A 1031 8.73 26.92 -4.56
N GLY A 1032 9.41 25.90 -5.07
CA GLY A 1032 9.90 25.83 -6.46
C GLY A 1032 8.99 24.94 -7.32
N GLN A 1033 9.34 24.73 -8.59
CA GLN A 1033 8.70 23.74 -9.47
C GLN A 1033 8.85 22.32 -8.93
#